data_AF-A0A8H5CKV0-F1
#
_entry.id   AF-A0A8H5CKV0-F1
#
_cell.length_a   1.000
_cell.length_b   1.000
_cell.length_c   1.000
_cell.angle_alpha   90.00
_cell.angle_beta   90.00
_cell.angle_gamma   90.00
#
_symmetry.space_group_name_H-M   'P 1'
#
loop_
_entity.id
_entity.type
_entity.pdbx_description
1 polymer ?
#
loop_
_entity_poly.entity_id
_entity_poly.type
_entity_poly.pdbx_seq_one_letter_code
_entity_poly.pdbx_strand_id
1 'polypeptide(L)'
;MRRYHRRHRVLKNDDHHHRRAQSTMRVPLLLGALTLSSAHQTPFLTPTAPNPLLTPPSPNSTHALVFNTLSSLLSFWPNTRYRNGHTIVPGTIPAGTFLYHGTSTHAVPSTPEWTALDAEFSYIFCHAQRPGPPSDNGGCWHLTLLAVRELKVLYFDGASADKVFGALDAQDLIVYGEEYGWDGSDRDTVERVWDEPERLRRLCEWGEKYSLDGFVRMQSSFEVMLCNFTSPSLTPISFLNLVSGLQSPTSHNASLSQPDAPDQTTLIHLHRGLEAGTIHGSPRTGRTPETRVHLDWTRLLSFYDTSLFPSLVAGRARAEAKASTQHATDGSLTSVLHAWQHTHRGTHRVGVLGGISRTDRETLLTQLDALLSPPHAPGSGVPWPALYASLVDRYAERLELLWNLLVHPPLHSSPTEDTLSTLRNTHAYVDGMLTPYLLYTLHRPPPSNIPSALKSEHIWALPILHTCSSHTAPSHPALEKTYTPSEWLISQALNATGHEICRTLVLLWAIGVEVGLASPPSNETPTDADLTTLHEAYKTTLAALLTHLDWSLRWFKCTSPSPTSNEPESDPNPGDGCPYSETCYLPTWPLFHNLYPGLPGIPSRKWPPPNNGSPSVFFDNDEDEEHPDFSEWEYPAPRCIRRILPFDLP
;
A
#
# COMPACT_ATOMS: atom_id res chain seq x y z
N MET A 1 -22.75 -5.23 58.12
CA MET A 1 -23.23 -5.95 59.33
C MET A 1 -23.75 -7.34 58.92
N ARG A 2 -23.22 -8.40 59.56
CA ARG A 2 -23.76 -9.78 59.82
C ARG A 2 -24.39 -10.57 58.63
N ARG A 3 -23.72 -11.58 58.05
CA ARG A 3 -23.50 -13.00 58.44
C ARG A 3 -24.71 -13.97 58.31
N TYR A 4 -24.50 -15.00 57.46
CA TYR A 4 -24.76 -16.45 57.62
C TYR A 4 -26.20 -16.98 57.86
N HIS A 5 -26.67 -17.92 57.01
CA HIS A 5 -26.49 -19.37 57.30
C HIS A 5 -26.92 -20.31 56.15
N ARG A 6 -26.06 -21.33 55.97
CA ARG A 6 -26.18 -22.56 55.16
C ARG A 6 -26.85 -23.66 56.00
N ARG A 7 -27.62 -24.58 55.41
CA ARG A 7 -27.77 -25.96 55.93
C ARG A 7 -27.86 -26.99 54.80
N HIS A 8 -26.92 -27.95 54.86
CA HIS A 8 -26.94 -29.25 54.20
C HIS A 8 -27.89 -30.21 54.91
N ARG A 9 -28.39 -31.22 54.20
CA ARG A 9 -28.67 -32.55 54.78
C ARG A 9 -28.29 -33.65 53.77
N VAL A 10 -27.48 -34.58 54.26
CA VAL A 10 -27.01 -35.84 53.65
C VAL A 10 -27.72 -36.99 54.39
N LEU A 11 -27.84 -38.16 53.74
CA LEU A 11 -27.74 -39.56 54.26
C LEU A 11 -28.76 -40.47 53.53
N LYS A 12 -28.29 -41.43 52.72
CA LYS A 12 -28.07 -42.89 53.02
C LYS A 12 -29.38 -43.67 53.19
N ASN A 13 -29.55 -44.94 52.80
CA ASN A 13 -28.89 -45.94 51.96
C ASN A 13 -29.83 -47.19 52.03
N ASP A 14 -29.56 -48.19 51.19
CA ASP A 14 -29.80 -49.63 51.41
C ASP A 14 -31.04 -50.36 50.87
N ASP A 15 -30.69 -51.47 50.19
CA ASP A 15 -31.21 -52.85 50.26
C ASP A 15 -32.08 -53.50 49.15
N HIS A 16 -31.37 -54.30 48.33
CA HIS A 16 -31.49 -55.76 48.11
C HIS A 16 -32.87 -56.43 47.87
N HIS A 17 -33.06 -57.11 46.72
CA HIS A 17 -32.88 -58.59 46.56
C HIS A 17 -33.43 -59.20 45.24
N HIS A 18 -32.63 -60.12 44.68
CA HIS A 18 -32.91 -61.41 44.00
C HIS A 18 -33.89 -61.62 42.80
N ARG A 19 -33.27 -61.88 41.63
CA ARG A 19 -33.33 -63.06 40.72
C ARG A 19 -34.60 -63.96 40.71
N ARG A 20 -35.19 -64.25 39.53
CA ARG A 20 -34.87 -65.39 38.61
C ARG A 20 -35.82 -65.48 37.37
N ALA A 21 -35.17 -65.62 36.21
CA ALA A 21 -35.52 -66.13 34.88
C ALA A 21 -36.90 -66.73 34.52
N GLN A 22 -37.34 -66.48 33.26
CA GLN A 22 -37.71 -67.51 32.26
C GLN A 22 -37.74 -66.95 30.79
N SER A 23 -37.18 -67.75 29.87
CA SER A 23 -37.21 -67.81 28.38
C SER A 23 -38.49 -67.29 27.69
N THR A 24 -38.60 -66.93 26.40
CA THR A 24 -37.82 -67.07 25.14
C THR A 24 -38.63 -66.35 24.03
N MET A 25 -38.01 -65.65 23.07
CA MET A 25 -38.23 -65.86 21.61
C MET A 25 -37.24 -65.05 20.77
N ARG A 26 -36.81 -65.67 19.66
CA ARG A 26 -35.68 -65.32 18.78
C ARG A 26 -36.07 -64.33 17.68
N VAL A 27 -35.13 -63.46 17.27
CA VAL A 27 -35.07 -62.81 15.94
C VAL A 27 -33.59 -62.80 15.48
N PRO A 28 -33.27 -63.11 14.20
CA PRO A 28 -31.94 -63.57 13.81
C PRO A 28 -30.94 -62.43 13.55
N LEU A 29 -29.68 -62.67 13.91
CA LEU A 29 -28.52 -61.91 13.45
C LEU A 29 -28.18 -62.32 12.00
N LEU A 30 -28.19 -61.36 11.09
CA LEU A 30 -27.47 -61.44 9.81
C LEU A 30 -26.19 -60.59 9.96
N LEU A 31 -25.04 -61.26 9.99
CA LEU A 31 -23.73 -60.63 9.86
C LEU A 31 -23.59 -60.08 8.44
N GLY A 32 -23.65 -58.76 8.29
CA GLY A 32 -23.12 -58.04 7.14
C GLY A 32 -21.82 -57.36 7.55
N ALA A 33 -20.69 -57.89 7.09
CA ALA A 33 -19.40 -57.21 7.22
C ALA A 33 -19.39 -55.97 6.31
N LEU A 34 -19.53 -54.78 6.89
CA LEU A 34 -19.23 -53.51 6.24
C LEU A 34 -17.84 -53.07 6.70
N THR A 35 -16.83 -53.42 5.90
CA THR A 35 -15.53 -52.74 5.94
C THR A 35 -15.75 -51.30 5.47
N LEU A 36 -15.90 -50.36 6.41
CA LEU A 36 -15.68 -48.94 6.10
C LEU A 36 -14.17 -48.73 5.93
N SER A 37 -13.71 -48.95 4.70
CA SER A 37 -12.44 -48.44 4.22
C SER A 37 -12.58 -46.93 4.12
N SER A 38 -12.23 -46.20 5.19
CA SER A 38 -11.98 -44.76 5.09
C SER A 38 -10.73 -44.58 4.25
N ALA A 39 -10.90 -44.50 2.93
CA ALA A 39 -9.88 -43.99 2.03
C ALA A 39 -9.70 -42.51 2.33
N HIS A 40 -8.80 -42.17 3.26
CA HIS A 40 -8.10 -40.89 3.19
C HIS A 40 -7.28 -40.92 1.90
N GLN A 41 -7.86 -40.44 0.81
CA GLN A 41 -7.09 -40.02 -0.33
C GLN A 41 -6.32 -38.77 0.09
N THR A 42 -5.15 -38.96 0.70
CA THR A 42 -4.07 -37.99 0.53
C THR A 42 -3.90 -37.83 -0.98
N PRO A 43 -4.03 -36.63 -1.55
CA PRO A 43 -3.72 -36.45 -2.95
C PRO A 43 -2.27 -36.91 -3.13
N PHE A 44 -2.09 -38.02 -3.84
CA PHE A 44 -0.77 -38.42 -4.30
C PHE A 44 -0.28 -37.27 -5.18
N LEU A 45 0.72 -36.54 -4.70
CA LEU A 45 1.53 -35.66 -5.54
C LEU A 45 2.02 -36.52 -6.70
N THR A 46 1.51 -36.25 -7.90
CA THR A 46 2.11 -36.78 -9.12
C THR A 46 3.60 -36.40 -9.11
N PRO A 47 4.53 -37.31 -9.44
CA PRO A 47 5.99 -37.07 -9.37
C PRO A 47 6.54 -35.92 -10.23
N THR A 48 5.67 -35.19 -10.91
CA THR A 48 5.97 -34.10 -11.84
C THR A 48 5.52 -32.72 -11.34
N ALA A 49 4.79 -32.63 -10.22
CA ALA A 49 4.40 -31.33 -9.68
C ALA A 49 5.56 -30.75 -8.84
N PRO A 50 6.02 -29.51 -9.12
CA PRO A 50 7.08 -28.89 -8.35
C PRO A 50 6.65 -28.69 -6.90
N ASN A 51 7.59 -28.89 -5.97
CA ASN A 51 7.36 -28.75 -4.55
C ASN A 51 6.97 -27.30 -4.21
N PRO A 52 5.74 -27.04 -3.72
CA PRO A 52 5.26 -25.68 -3.51
C PRO A 52 6.04 -24.92 -2.42
N LEU A 53 6.69 -25.64 -1.49
CA LEU A 53 7.49 -25.00 -0.44
C LEU A 53 8.80 -24.38 -0.98
N LEU A 54 9.37 -25.02 -2.01
CA LEU A 54 10.60 -24.59 -2.68
C LEU A 54 10.35 -23.79 -3.96
N THR A 55 9.10 -23.62 -4.36
CA THR A 55 8.74 -22.90 -5.58
C THR A 55 8.35 -21.47 -5.23
N PRO A 56 9.21 -20.47 -5.48
CA PRO A 56 8.84 -19.08 -5.29
C PRO A 56 7.76 -18.64 -6.30
N PRO A 57 7.11 -17.48 -6.09
CA PRO A 57 6.15 -16.94 -7.03
C PRO A 57 6.79 -16.75 -8.40
N SER A 58 5.99 -16.90 -9.46
CA SER A 58 6.46 -16.59 -10.81
C SER A 58 6.90 -15.13 -10.88
N PRO A 59 8.04 -14.80 -11.54
CA PRO A 59 8.44 -13.41 -11.76
C PRO A 59 7.39 -12.58 -12.49
N ASN A 60 6.55 -13.21 -13.32
CA ASN A 60 5.46 -12.54 -14.04
C ASN A 60 4.17 -12.41 -13.23
N SER A 61 4.15 -12.89 -11.97
CA SER A 61 2.96 -12.86 -11.13
C SER A 61 2.67 -11.44 -10.66
N THR A 62 1.43 -10.99 -10.86
CA THR A 62 0.99 -9.65 -10.46
C THR A 62 0.20 -9.63 -9.16
N HIS A 63 -0.01 -10.78 -8.51
CA HIS A 63 -0.85 -10.89 -7.32
C HIS A 63 -0.42 -9.98 -6.17
N ALA A 64 0.88 -9.91 -5.88
CA ALA A 64 1.39 -8.99 -4.85
C ALA A 64 1.23 -7.53 -5.25
N LEU A 65 1.37 -7.19 -6.54
CA LEU A 65 1.14 -5.83 -7.04
C LEU A 65 -0.32 -5.41 -6.88
N VAL A 66 -1.26 -6.30 -7.24
CA VAL A 66 -2.69 -6.11 -6.99
C VAL A 66 -2.94 -5.96 -5.48
N PHE A 67 -2.35 -6.83 -4.67
CA PHE A 67 -2.51 -6.79 -3.21
C PHE A 67 -2.09 -5.43 -2.63
N ASN A 68 -0.92 -4.95 -3.07
CA ASN A 68 -0.31 -3.71 -2.60
C ASN A 68 -1.09 -2.48 -3.04
N THR A 69 -1.59 -2.45 -4.28
CA THR A 69 -2.44 -1.35 -4.74
C THR A 69 -3.74 -1.28 -3.96
N LEU A 70 -4.42 -2.42 -3.77
CA LEU A 70 -5.71 -2.47 -3.08
C LEU A 70 -5.61 -2.17 -1.58
N SER A 71 -4.54 -2.62 -0.91
CA SER A 71 -4.27 -2.28 0.49
C SER A 71 -3.88 -0.80 0.69
N SER A 72 -3.56 -0.08 -0.40
CA SER A 72 -3.14 1.33 -0.38
C SER A 72 -4.24 2.32 -0.80
N LEU A 73 -5.42 1.84 -1.24
CA LEU A 73 -6.49 2.71 -1.70
C LEU A 73 -6.85 3.74 -0.62
N LEU A 74 -7.06 4.99 -1.06
CA LEU A 74 -7.40 6.12 -0.19
C LEU A 74 -6.38 6.41 0.94
N SER A 75 -5.13 5.98 0.79
CA SER A 75 -4.05 6.23 1.76
C SER A 75 -2.96 7.13 1.18
N PHE A 76 -2.60 8.20 1.89
CA PHE A 76 -1.62 9.19 1.45
C PHE A 76 -0.23 8.60 1.20
N TRP A 77 0.35 7.98 2.23
CA TRP A 77 1.75 7.56 2.21
C TRP A 77 2.12 6.58 1.09
N PRO A 78 1.40 5.45 0.91
CA PRO A 78 1.73 4.52 -0.16
C PRO A 78 1.45 5.11 -1.55
N ASN A 79 0.47 5.99 -1.70
CA ASN A 79 0.17 6.64 -2.97
C ASN A 79 1.22 7.70 -3.34
N THR A 80 1.79 8.42 -2.36
CA THR A 80 2.90 9.36 -2.62
C THR A 80 4.18 8.62 -3.00
N ARG A 81 4.42 7.43 -2.42
CA ARG A 81 5.57 6.59 -2.80
C ARG A 81 5.37 5.94 -4.17
N TYR A 82 4.21 5.32 -4.40
CA TYR A 82 3.85 4.66 -5.66
C TYR A 82 2.87 5.55 -6.43
N ARG A 83 3.40 6.65 -6.97
CA ARG A 83 2.63 7.73 -7.59
C ARG A 83 1.77 7.26 -8.77
N ASN A 84 2.30 6.33 -9.56
CA ASN A 84 1.62 5.83 -10.75
C ASN A 84 0.49 4.89 -10.34
N GLY A 85 -0.74 5.38 -10.46
CA GLY A 85 -1.95 4.60 -10.23
C GLY A 85 -2.12 3.46 -11.24
N HIS A 86 -2.54 2.30 -10.76
CA HIS A 86 -2.80 1.10 -11.56
C HIS A 86 -4.20 0.52 -11.32
N THR A 87 -5.09 1.23 -10.65
CA THR A 87 -6.44 0.75 -10.31
C THR A 87 -7.47 1.87 -10.33
N ILE A 88 -8.58 1.61 -11.02
CA ILE A 88 -9.71 2.52 -11.12
C ILE A 88 -10.88 1.87 -10.38
N VAL A 89 -11.52 2.63 -9.48
CA VAL A 89 -12.59 2.10 -8.62
C VAL A 89 -13.79 3.04 -8.61
N PRO A 90 -14.99 2.58 -9.00
CA PRO A 90 -16.22 3.32 -8.76
C PRO A 90 -16.42 3.51 -7.25
N GLY A 91 -16.94 4.65 -6.86
CA GLY A 91 -17.17 4.97 -5.46
C GLY A 91 -18.33 5.92 -5.27
N THR A 92 -18.60 6.21 -4.00
CA THR A 92 -19.63 7.15 -3.58
C THR A 92 -19.13 8.05 -2.47
N ILE A 93 -19.66 9.27 -2.42
CA ILE A 93 -19.49 10.17 -1.28
C ILE A 93 -20.86 10.29 -0.61
N PRO A 94 -21.01 9.88 0.66
CA PRO A 94 -22.31 9.84 1.31
C PRO A 94 -22.85 11.24 1.59
N ALA A 95 -24.18 11.34 1.69
CA ALA A 95 -24.85 12.53 2.18
C ALA A 95 -24.34 12.90 3.59
N GLY A 96 -24.23 14.20 3.86
CA GLY A 96 -23.60 14.74 5.08
C GLY A 96 -22.13 15.11 4.92
N THR A 97 -21.50 14.81 3.78
CA THR A 97 -20.10 15.14 3.53
C THR A 97 -19.93 16.61 3.12
N PHE A 98 -18.95 17.29 3.72
CA PHE A 98 -18.55 18.64 3.30
C PHE A 98 -17.47 18.57 2.22
N LEU A 99 -17.60 19.41 1.19
CA LEU A 99 -16.59 19.65 0.17
C LEU A 99 -16.21 21.13 0.20
N TYR A 100 -14.92 21.41 0.05
CA TYR A 100 -14.37 22.75 0.20
C TYR A 100 -13.71 23.24 -1.10
N HIS A 101 -13.97 24.48 -1.49
CA HIS A 101 -13.46 25.08 -2.71
C HIS A 101 -12.86 26.46 -2.40
N GLY A 102 -11.54 26.58 -2.54
CA GLY A 102 -10.84 27.87 -2.51
C GLY A 102 -10.83 28.50 -3.90
N THR A 103 -11.10 29.81 -3.98
CA THR A 103 -11.12 30.56 -5.23
C THR A 103 -10.81 32.04 -5.01
N SER A 104 -10.49 32.74 -6.09
CA SER A 104 -10.30 34.19 -6.09
C SER A 104 -11.60 34.97 -6.34
N THR A 105 -12.70 34.29 -6.63
CA THR A 105 -13.98 34.91 -7.01
C THR A 105 -15.12 34.55 -6.07
N HIS A 106 -15.95 35.52 -5.69
CA HIS A 106 -17.17 35.29 -4.91
C HIS A 106 -18.33 34.82 -5.80
N ALA A 107 -18.15 33.68 -6.47
CA ALA A 107 -19.17 33.07 -7.31
C ALA A 107 -19.11 31.54 -7.18
N VAL A 108 -20.26 30.89 -7.14
CA VAL A 108 -20.33 29.43 -7.27
C VAL A 108 -19.92 29.09 -8.72
N PRO A 109 -18.95 28.18 -8.93
CA PRO A 109 -18.52 27.82 -10.28
C PRO A 109 -19.67 27.37 -11.18
N SER A 110 -19.69 27.86 -12.42
CA SER A 110 -20.61 27.40 -13.47
C SER A 110 -20.02 26.31 -14.35
N THR A 111 -18.74 26.00 -14.15
CA THR A 111 -17.96 24.99 -14.88
C THR A 111 -17.44 23.94 -13.91
N PRO A 112 -17.02 22.76 -14.41
CA PRO A 112 -16.29 21.80 -13.60
C PRO A 112 -15.06 22.43 -12.94
N GLU A 113 -14.85 22.15 -11.66
CA GLU A 113 -13.81 22.76 -10.81
C GLU A 113 -13.41 21.80 -9.68
N TRP A 114 -12.30 22.08 -9.01
CA TRP A 114 -11.75 21.24 -7.94
C TRP A 114 -12.33 21.60 -6.57
N THR A 115 -12.66 20.56 -5.81
CA THR A 115 -12.97 20.66 -4.38
C THR A 115 -12.04 19.74 -3.60
N ALA A 116 -11.84 20.01 -2.31
CA ALA A 116 -11.11 19.11 -1.41
C ALA A 116 -12.04 18.53 -0.34
N LEU A 117 -11.65 17.39 0.19
CA LEU A 117 -12.29 16.81 1.38
C LEU A 117 -11.83 17.54 2.66
N ASP A 118 -10.64 18.15 2.67
CA ASP A 118 -10.12 18.91 3.81
C ASP A 118 -10.08 20.41 3.52
N ALA A 119 -10.52 21.21 4.50
CA ALA A 119 -10.60 22.67 4.36
C ALA A 119 -9.19 23.29 4.21
N GLU A 120 -8.22 22.77 4.98
CA GLU A 120 -6.82 23.19 4.95
C GLU A 120 -6.19 22.97 3.57
N PHE A 121 -6.55 21.86 2.90
CA PHE A 121 -6.05 21.58 1.56
C PHE A 121 -6.71 22.46 0.49
N SER A 122 -8.04 22.63 0.54
CA SER A 122 -8.74 23.53 -0.40
C SER A 122 -8.29 24.99 -0.32
N TYR A 123 -7.72 25.41 0.80
CA TYR A 123 -7.15 26.74 0.95
C TYR A 123 -5.95 26.97 0.02
N ILE A 124 -5.29 25.93 -0.47
CA ILE A 124 -4.23 26.05 -1.49
C ILE A 124 -4.81 26.41 -2.87
N PHE A 125 -6.08 26.06 -3.15
CA PHE A 125 -6.77 26.44 -4.39
C PHE A 125 -7.11 27.93 -4.46
N CYS A 126 -6.96 28.64 -3.33
CA CYS A 126 -6.91 30.09 -3.30
C CYS A 126 -5.69 30.56 -4.11
N HIS A 127 -5.80 30.58 -5.43
CA HIS A 127 -4.77 31.17 -6.28
C HIS A 127 -4.64 32.63 -5.86
N ALA A 128 -3.58 32.93 -5.12
CA ALA A 128 -3.16 34.27 -4.78
C ALA A 128 -2.94 35.02 -6.09
N GLN A 129 -3.99 35.68 -6.56
CA GLN A 129 -4.01 36.64 -7.65
C GLN A 129 -3.40 36.13 -8.97
N ARG A 130 -4.27 35.81 -9.94
CA ARG A 130 -3.91 36.10 -11.34
C ARG A 130 -3.39 37.55 -11.39
N PRO A 131 -2.36 37.87 -12.19
CA PRO A 131 -1.93 39.25 -12.38
C PRO A 131 -3.12 40.04 -12.93
N GLY A 132 -3.74 40.82 -12.06
CA GLY A 132 -4.95 41.57 -12.27
C GLY A 132 -5.06 42.64 -11.18
N PRO A 133 -5.81 43.73 -11.41
CA PRO A 133 -5.96 44.79 -10.42
C PRO A 133 -6.47 44.16 -9.11
N PRO A 134 -5.94 44.58 -7.94
CA PRO A 134 -6.37 44.03 -6.66
C PRO A 134 -7.89 44.08 -6.59
N SER A 135 -8.53 42.93 -6.36
CA SER A 135 -9.94 42.92 -5.99
C SER A 135 -10.09 43.84 -4.78
N ASP A 136 -11.04 44.78 -4.81
CA ASP A 136 -11.18 45.88 -3.84
C ASP A 136 -11.25 45.44 -2.34
N ASN A 137 -11.33 44.14 -2.04
CA ASN A 137 -11.38 43.59 -0.68
C ASN A 137 -10.25 42.62 -0.27
N GLY A 138 -9.34 42.21 -1.17
CA GLY A 138 -8.32 41.17 -0.89
C GLY A 138 -8.89 39.83 -0.34
N GLY A 139 -8.04 38.83 -0.09
CA GLY A 139 -8.42 37.58 0.58
C GLY A 139 -8.68 36.36 -0.33
N CYS A 140 -9.05 35.24 0.29
CA CYS A 140 -9.46 34.00 -0.38
C CYS A 140 -10.96 33.74 -0.17
N TRP A 141 -11.69 33.62 -1.28
CA TRP A 141 -13.07 33.17 -1.24
C TRP A 141 -13.12 31.65 -1.06
N HIS A 142 -13.74 31.20 0.02
CA HIS A 142 -13.81 29.80 0.41
C HIS A 142 -15.26 29.34 0.48
N LEU A 143 -15.66 28.53 -0.48
CA LEU A 143 -16.99 27.96 -0.63
C LEU A 143 -17.03 26.58 0.05
N THR A 144 -17.96 26.41 0.98
CA THR A 144 -18.27 25.11 1.58
C THR A 144 -19.59 24.58 1.02
N LEU A 145 -19.52 23.38 0.45
CA LEU A 145 -20.65 22.63 -0.10
C LEU A 145 -20.99 21.47 0.83
N LEU A 146 -22.28 21.23 1.04
CA LEU A 146 -22.78 20.03 1.70
C LEU A 146 -23.37 19.09 0.66
N ALA A 147 -22.90 17.84 0.61
CA ALA A 147 -23.57 16.76 -0.08
C ALA A 147 -24.88 16.43 0.66
N VAL A 148 -26.02 16.79 0.10
CA VAL A 148 -27.35 16.48 0.67
C VAL A 148 -27.90 15.15 0.13
N ARG A 149 -27.23 14.57 -0.87
CA ARG A 149 -27.45 13.23 -1.40
C ARG A 149 -26.10 12.56 -1.64
N GLU A 150 -26.12 11.25 -1.83
CA GLU A 150 -24.93 10.50 -2.25
C GLU A 150 -24.46 10.99 -3.62
N LEU A 151 -23.15 11.24 -3.74
CA LEU A 151 -22.50 11.61 -5.00
C LEU A 151 -21.83 10.37 -5.59
N LYS A 152 -22.03 10.11 -6.88
CA LYS A 152 -21.35 9.05 -7.62
C LYS A 152 -20.01 9.56 -8.11
N VAL A 153 -18.94 8.85 -7.76
CA VAL A 153 -17.59 9.25 -8.13
C VAL A 153 -16.80 8.09 -8.75
N LEU A 154 -15.76 8.44 -9.51
CA LEU A 154 -14.76 7.48 -9.97
C LEU A 154 -13.41 7.83 -9.32
N TYR A 155 -12.78 6.87 -8.65
CA TYR A 155 -11.48 7.04 -7.99
C TYR A 155 -10.34 6.55 -8.88
N PHE A 156 -9.30 7.37 -9.00
CA PHE A 156 -8.01 7.01 -9.59
C PHE A 156 -6.99 6.84 -8.46
N ASP A 157 -6.43 5.64 -8.30
CA ASP A 157 -5.40 5.35 -7.28
C ASP A 157 -4.07 6.06 -7.54
N GLY A 158 -3.11 5.88 -6.63
CA GLY A 158 -1.82 6.58 -6.68
C GLY A 158 -1.96 8.07 -6.40
N ALA A 159 -0.91 8.81 -6.71
CA ALA A 159 -0.89 10.28 -6.64
C ALA A 159 -1.43 10.89 -7.93
N SER A 160 -2.64 10.49 -8.34
CA SER A 160 -3.26 10.77 -9.64
C SER A 160 -3.60 12.23 -9.94
N ALA A 161 -3.24 13.15 -9.04
CA ALA A 161 -3.24 14.60 -9.26
C ALA A 161 -1.84 15.23 -9.23
N ASP A 162 -0.77 14.44 -9.00
CA ASP A 162 0.61 14.91 -9.14
C ASP A 162 0.91 15.18 -10.62
N LYS A 163 1.56 16.31 -10.91
CA LYS A 163 1.89 16.69 -12.30
C LYS A 163 3.21 16.02 -12.74
N VAL A 164 3.46 14.80 -12.24
CA VAL A 164 4.56 13.92 -12.68
C VAL A 164 4.13 13.10 -13.89
N PHE A 165 5.11 12.69 -14.69
CA PHE A 165 4.91 11.63 -15.67
C PHE A 165 4.43 10.34 -15.01
N GLY A 166 3.38 9.72 -15.56
CA GLY A 166 2.83 8.45 -15.07
C GLY A 166 1.65 8.55 -14.11
N ALA A 167 1.62 9.54 -13.22
CA ALA A 167 0.53 9.70 -12.26
C ALA A 167 -0.84 9.93 -12.94
N LEU A 168 -0.84 10.64 -14.08
CA LEU A 168 -2.04 11.00 -14.80
C LEU A 168 -2.47 9.93 -15.84
N ASP A 169 -1.68 8.87 -16.05
CA ASP A 169 -1.87 7.92 -17.15
C ASP A 169 -3.30 7.32 -17.17
N ALA A 170 -3.81 6.88 -16.02
CA ALA A 170 -5.08 6.15 -15.92
C ALA A 170 -6.28 7.00 -16.37
N GLN A 171 -6.35 8.27 -15.94
CA GLN A 171 -7.41 9.20 -16.35
C GLN A 171 -7.22 9.64 -17.80
N ASP A 172 -5.98 9.82 -18.24
CA ASP A 172 -5.66 10.26 -19.60
C ASP A 172 -6.05 9.21 -20.66
N LEU A 173 -5.91 7.92 -20.35
CA LEU A 173 -6.34 6.84 -21.24
C LEU A 173 -7.84 6.88 -21.55
N ILE A 174 -8.65 7.45 -20.65
CA ILE A 174 -10.10 7.58 -20.83
C ILE A 174 -10.42 8.67 -21.85
N VAL A 175 -9.81 9.85 -21.74
CA VAL A 175 -10.24 11.07 -22.44
C VAL A 175 -9.35 11.52 -23.61
N TYR A 176 -8.16 10.95 -23.73
CA TYR A 176 -7.23 11.22 -24.83
C TYR A 176 -6.92 9.90 -25.56
N GLY A 177 -7.03 9.86 -26.90
CA GLY A 177 -6.60 8.66 -27.64
C GLY A 177 -7.15 8.37 -29.05
N GLU A 178 -8.17 9.05 -29.60
CA GLU A 178 -8.58 8.77 -31.00
C GLU A 178 -8.79 10.02 -31.86
N GLU A 179 -9.47 11.06 -31.36
CA GLU A 179 -9.86 12.22 -32.18
C GLU A 179 -8.76 13.30 -32.33
N TYR A 180 -7.71 13.28 -31.50
CA TYR A 180 -6.73 14.37 -31.38
C TYR A 180 -5.26 13.94 -31.49
N GLY A 181 -4.94 12.88 -32.24
CA GLY A 181 -3.55 12.60 -32.65
C GLY A 181 -2.79 11.55 -31.84
N TRP A 182 -3.48 10.53 -31.32
CA TRP A 182 -2.80 9.33 -30.86
C TRP A 182 -2.21 8.57 -32.07
N ASP A 183 -0.96 8.85 -32.39
CA ASP A 183 -0.20 8.16 -33.45
C ASP A 183 0.73 7.06 -32.89
N GLY A 184 0.62 6.77 -31.59
CA GLY A 184 1.51 5.84 -30.88
C GLY A 184 2.86 6.45 -30.46
N SER A 185 3.06 7.76 -30.66
CA SER A 185 4.23 8.52 -30.22
C SER A 185 3.95 9.52 -29.08
N ASP A 186 2.68 9.70 -28.69
CA ASP A 186 2.23 10.51 -27.56
C ASP A 186 2.97 10.13 -26.28
N ARG A 187 4.01 10.89 -25.98
CA ARG A 187 4.65 10.92 -24.68
C ARG A 187 3.89 11.91 -23.82
N ASP A 188 4.00 11.77 -22.51
CA ASP A 188 3.58 12.84 -21.61
C ASP A 188 4.33 14.12 -22.03
N THR A 189 3.63 15.06 -22.65
CA THR A 189 4.18 16.39 -22.91
C THR A 189 3.93 17.24 -21.68
N VAL A 190 4.81 18.22 -21.44
CA VAL A 190 4.62 19.17 -20.34
C VAL A 190 3.26 19.84 -20.50
N GLU A 191 2.91 20.27 -21.70
CA GLU A 191 1.63 20.92 -21.99
C GLU A 191 0.44 20.06 -21.57
N ARG A 192 0.48 18.76 -21.90
CA ARG A 192 -0.59 17.80 -21.57
C ARG A 192 -0.69 17.56 -20.06
N VAL A 193 0.44 17.41 -19.38
CA VAL A 193 0.49 17.25 -17.91
C VAL A 193 -0.20 18.42 -17.21
N TRP A 194 -0.01 19.64 -17.71
CA TRP A 194 -0.58 20.86 -17.12
C TRP A 194 -2.00 21.21 -17.61
N ASP A 195 -2.57 20.48 -18.58
CA ASP A 195 -3.90 20.74 -19.15
C ASP A 195 -5.07 20.17 -18.30
N GLU A 196 -5.01 20.48 -17.01
CA GLU A 196 -5.99 20.05 -16.00
C GLU A 196 -7.44 20.48 -16.28
N PRO A 197 -7.73 21.73 -16.71
CA PRO A 197 -9.11 22.14 -17.01
C PRO A 197 -9.73 21.36 -18.17
N GLU A 198 -8.98 21.12 -19.26
CA GLU A 198 -9.49 20.37 -20.41
C GLU A 198 -9.68 18.90 -20.06
N ARG A 199 -8.74 18.29 -19.31
CA ARG A 199 -8.87 16.93 -18.80
C ARG A 199 -10.15 16.76 -17.99
N LEU A 200 -10.40 17.67 -17.04
CA LEU A 200 -11.61 17.64 -16.23
C LEU A 200 -12.88 17.82 -17.08
N ARG A 201 -12.89 18.79 -18.00
CA ARG A 201 -14.03 19.00 -18.91
C ARG A 201 -14.37 17.71 -19.66
N ARG A 202 -13.38 17.06 -20.26
CA ARG A 202 -13.57 15.80 -21.01
C ARG A 202 -14.00 14.64 -20.12
N LEU A 203 -13.45 14.54 -18.90
CA LEU A 203 -13.85 13.50 -17.95
C LEU A 203 -15.31 13.68 -17.56
N CYS A 204 -15.76 14.90 -17.30
CA CYS A 204 -17.17 15.18 -17.00
C CYS A 204 -18.09 14.89 -18.20
N GLU A 205 -17.69 15.23 -19.42
CA GLU A 205 -18.45 14.89 -20.63
C GLU A 205 -18.53 13.37 -20.84
N TRP A 206 -17.42 12.64 -20.67
CA TRP A 206 -17.41 11.18 -20.74
C TRP A 206 -18.24 10.53 -19.61
N GLY A 207 -18.19 11.10 -18.41
CA GLY A 207 -18.87 10.59 -17.22
C GLY A 207 -20.38 10.84 -17.18
N GLU A 208 -20.89 11.76 -18.00
CA GLU A 208 -22.30 12.16 -18.03
C GLU A 208 -23.23 10.96 -18.28
N LYS A 209 -22.87 10.06 -19.21
CA LYS A 209 -23.68 8.88 -19.53
C LYS A 209 -23.86 7.90 -18.36
N TYR A 210 -22.98 7.95 -17.36
CA TYR A 210 -23.07 7.14 -16.14
C TYR A 210 -23.62 7.92 -14.95
N SER A 211 -23.95 9.20 -15.14
CA SER A 211 -24.35 10.14 -14.09
C SER A 211 -23.29 10.26 -12.98
N LEU A 212 -22.00 10.36 -13.36
CA LEU A 212 -20.94 10.67 -12.40
C LEU A 212 -21.06 12.14 -11.97
N ASP A 213 -20.99 12.38 -10.66
CA ASP A 213 -20.94 13.73 -10.08
C ASP A 213 -19.51 14.29 -10.10
N GLY A 214 -18.49 13.41 -10.06
CA GLY A 214 -17.09 13.82 -10.10
C GLY A 214 -16.07 12.68 -10.03
N PHE A 215 -14.81 13.06 -9.85
CA PHE A 215 -13.66 12.14 -9.85
C PHE A 215 -12.79 12.39 -8.63
N VAL A 216 -12.43 11.33 -7.91
CA VAL A 216 -11.56 11.42 -6.72
C VAL A 216 -10.14 11.06 -7.13
N ARG A 217 -9.18 11.86 -6.67
CA ARG A 217 -7.74 11.64 -6.90
C ARG A 217 -6.94 12.28 -5.78
N MET A 218 -5.63 12.01 -5.76
CA MET A 218 -4.75 12.44 -4.68
C MET A 218 -3.57 13.25 -5.21
N GLN A 219 -3.31 14.40 -4.57
CA GLN A 219 -2.04 15.12 -4.66
C GLN A 219 -1.37 15.07 -3.27
N SER A 220 -1.30 16.21 -2.57
CA SER A 220 -0.88 16.25 -1.17
C SER A 220 -2.01 16.01 -0.17
N SER A 221 -3.26 15.97 -0.64
CA SER A 221 -4.43 15.37 0.03
C SER A 221 -5.42 14.90 -1.05
N PHE A 222 -6.57 14.38 -0.65
CA PHE A 222 -7.63 13.95 -1.56
C PHE A 222 -8.49 15.13 -2.04
N GLU A 223 -8.66 15.19 -3.36
CA GLU A 223 -9.52 16.15 -4.05
C GLU A 223 -10.62 15.44 -4.85
N VAL A 224 -11.70 16.16 -5.05
CA VAL A 224 -12.82 15.76 -5.90
C VAL A 224 -12.92 16.78 -7.03
N MET A 225 -12.63 16.34 -8.25
CA MET A 225 -12.93 17.10 -9.45
C MET A 225 -14.43 17.01 -9.71
N LEU A 226 -15.16 18.09 -9.43
CA LEU A 226 -16.62 18.10 -9.41
C LEU A 226 -17.17 18.64 -10.73
N CYS A 227 -18.12 17.92 -11.33
CA CYS A 227 -18.65 18.25 -12.64
C CYS A 227 -19.74 19.34 -12.63
N ASN A 228 -20.53 19.42 -11.55
CA ASN A 228 -21.64 20.39 -11.46
C ASN A 228 -21.86 20.88 -10.02
N PHE A 229 -21.41 22.11 -9.73
CA PHE A 229 -21.59 22.77 -8.43
C PHE A 229 -23.04 23.19 -8.15
N THR A 230 -23.89 23.25 -9.17
CA THR A 230 -25.32 23.59 -9.06
C THR A 230 -26.23 22.36 -9.02
N SER A 231 -25.64 21.17 -8.94
CA SER A 231 -26.38 19.92 -8.81
C SER A 231 -27.33 19.96 -7.60
N PRO A 232 -28.55 19.41 -7.70
CA PRO A 232 -29.47 19.32 -6.56
C PRO A 232 -28.98 18.39 -5.45
N SER A 233 -27.91 17.62 -5.69
CA SER A 233 -27.24 16.80 -4.67
C SER A 233 -26.32 17.61 -3.75
N LEU A 234 -26.07 18.88 -4.06
CA LEU A 234 -25.18 19.77 -3.32
C LEU A 234 -25.93 21.01 -2.82
N THR A 235 -25.48 21.56 -1.70
CA THR A 235 -25.98 22.83 -1.16
C THR A 235 -24.82 23.68 -0.68
N PRO A 236 -24.62 24.90 -1.22
CA PRO A 236 -23.72 25.89 -0.63
C PRO A 236 -24.21 26.26 0.78
N ILE A 237 -23.39 25.98 1.79
CA ILE A 237 -23.74 26.30 3.19
C ILE A 237 -22.94 27.48 3.75
N SER A 238 -21.82 27.81 3.10
CA SER A 238 -20.95 28.91 3.52
C SER A 238 -20.15 29.43 2.33
N PHE A 239 -19.93 30.74 2.27
CA PHE A 239 -19.02 31.37 1.32
C PHE A 239 -18.28 32.51 2.03
N LEU A 240 -17.08 32.22 2.53
CA LEU A 240 -16.33 33.14 3.38
C LEU A 240 -15.22 33.83 2.60
N ASN A 241 -14.92 35.08 2.93
CA ASN A 241 -13.66 35.72 2.52
C ASN A 241 -12.65 35.55 3.65
N LEU A 242 -11.75 34.59 3.50
CA LEU A 242 -10.70 34.28 4.46
C LEU A 242 -9.50 35.21 4.23
N VAL A 243 -8.74 35.45 5.30
CA VAL A 243 -7.42 36.10 5.19
C VAL A 243 -6.59 35.28 4.21
N SER A 244 -5.96 35.90 3.21
CA SER A 244 -5.03 35.22 2.28
C SER A 244 -3.60 35.40 2.78
N GLY A 245 -2.96 34.32 3.24
CA GLY A 245 -1.55 34.30 3.63
C GLY A 245 -0.59 33.91 2.51
N LEU A 246 -1.10 33.45 1.36
CA LEU A 246 -0.30 33.14 0.18
C LEU A 246 0.00 34.45 -0.56
N GLN A 247 1.23 34.92 -0.52
CA GLN A 247 1.64 36.13 -1.24
C GLN A 247 1.82 35.83 -2.75
N SER A 248 1.31 36.70 -3.61
CA SER A 248 1.51 36.66 -5.07
C SER A 248 2.70 37.56 -5.48
N PRO A 249 3.37 37.35 -6.63
CA PRO A 249 4.59 38.07 -7.04
C PRO A 249 4.42 39.57 -7.37
N THR A 250 3.42 40.27 -6.86
CA THR A 250 3.02 41.59 -7.36
C THR A 250 3.91 42.77 -6.95
N SER A 251 5.00 42.58 -6.20
CA SER A 251 5.93 43.68 -5.91
C SER A 251 7.06 43.76 -6.94
N HIS A 252 6.77 44.27 -8.14
CA HIS A 252 7.77 44.63 -9.16
C HIS A 252 8.74 45.77 -8.75
N ASN A 253 8.80 46.15 -7.47
CA ASN A 253 9.67 47.22 -6.95
C ASN A 253 10.66 46.75 -5.86
N ALA A 254 10.79 45.45 -5.60
CA ALA A 254 11.92 44.96 -4.81
C ALA A 254 13.14 44.79 -5.74
N SER A 255 14.21 45.50 -5.42
CA SER A 255 15.52 45.37 -6.04
C SER A 255 15.91 43.89 -6.15
N LEU A 256 16.47 43.48 -7.30
CA LEU A 256 17.00 42.15 -7.59
C LEU A 256 18.18 41.80 -6.67
N SER A 257 17.91 41.50 -5.39
CA SER A 257 18.88 40.96 -4.44
C SER A 257 18.30 39.69 -3.82
N GLN A 258 18.72 38.54 -4.35
CA GLN A 258 18.44 37.14 -3.94
C GLN A 258 16.96 36.73 -3.69
N PRO A 259 16.56 35.48 -4.00
CA PRO A 259 15.25 34.99 -3.60
C PRO A 259 15.23 34.70 -2.09
N ASP A 260 14.76 35.66 -1.28
CA ASP A 260 14.59 35.53 0.18
C ASP A 260 13.50 34.49 0.53
N ALA A 261 13.84 33.27 0.97
CA ALA A 261 12.93 32.16 1.33
C ALA A 261 11.48 32.56 1.77
N PRO A 262 10.44 31.78 1.41
CA PRO A 262 9.04 32.14 1.68
C PRO A 262 8.80 32.57 3.13
N ASP A 263 7.92 33.55 3.33
CA ASP A 263 7.60 34.00 4.68
C ASP A 263 6.98 32.88 5.55
N GLN A 264 7.12 33.01 6.87
CA GLN A 264 6.63 31.98 7.80
C GLN A 264 5.11 31.76 7.70
N THR A 265 4.34 32.78 7.29
CA THR A 265 2.88 32.68 7.10
C THR A 265 2.55 31.75 5.93
N THR A 266 3.24 31.92 4.82
CA THR A 266 3.15 31.06 3.63
C THR A 266 3.52 29.64 4.04
N LEU A 267 4.67 29.44 4.69
CA LEU A 267 5.11 28.11 5.15
C LEU A 267 4.08 27.44 6.10
N ILE A 268 3.43 28.19 6.98
CA ILE A 268 2.34 27.68 7.84
C ILE A 268 1.23 27.09 6.98
N HIS A 269 0.70 27.84 6.00
CA HIS A 269 -0.44 27.38 5.20
C HIS A 269 -0.10 26.15 4.37
N LEU A 270 1.11 26.10 3.82
CA LEU A 270 1.60 24.95 3.06
C LEU A 270 1.75 23.72 3.95
N HIS A 271 2.34 23.89 5.14
CA HIS A 271 2.42 22.82 6.12
C HIS A 271 1.02 22.32 6.51
N ARG A 272 0.01 23.19 6.66
CA ARG A 272 -1.37 22.74 6.95
C ARG A 272 -2.00 21.94 5.83
N GLY A 273 -1.78 22.32 4.57
CA GLY A 273 -2.25 21.53 3.44
C GLY A 273 -1.56 20.16 3.35
N LEU A 274 -0.24 20.09 3.62
CA LEU A 274 0.48 18.82 3.73
C LEU A 274 -0.04 17.97 4.90
N GLU A 275 -0.24 18.59 6.07
CA GLU A 275 -0.75 17.92 7.26
C GLU A 275 -2.12 17.26 6.99
N ALA A 276 -2.98 17.94 6.22
CA ALA A 276 -4.29 17.44 5.81
C ALA A 276 -4.24 16.17 4.95
N GLY A 277 -3.21 15.95 4.14
CA GLY A 277 -3.02 14.64 3.50
C GLY A 277 -2.49 13.60 4.46
N THR A 278 -1.49 13.99 5.25
CA THR A 278 -0.83 13.02 6.13
C THR A 278 -1.79 12.40 7.15
N ILE A 279 -2.91 13.05 7.53
CA ILE A 279 -3.90 12.44 8.42
C ILE A 279 -4.54 11.18 7.83
N HIS A 280 -4.55 11.04 6.50
CA HIS A 280 -5.16 9.93 5.78
C HIS A 280 -4.11 8.86 5.45
N GLY A 281 -4.00 7.81 6.26
CA GLY A 281 -3.13 6.66 5.95
C GLY A 281 -1.62 6.95 6.01
N SER A 282 -1.17 7.64 7.06
CA SER A 282 0.26 7.81 7.40
C SER A 282 0.74 6.75 8.40
N PRO A 283 2.05 6.42 8.45
CA PRO A 283 2.61 5.41 9.35
C PRO A 283 2.41 5.65 10.86
N ARG A 284 1.94 6.84 11.27
CA ARG A 284 1.63 7.11 12.69
C ARG A 284 0.40 6.33 13.14
N THR A 285 0.50 5.74 14.33
CA THR A 285 -0.59 4.99 14.96
C THR A 285 -1.89 5.80 15.01
N GLY A 286 -3.00 5.17 14.59
CA GLY A 286 -4.34 5.76 14.66
C GLY A 286 -4.78 6.59 13.45
N ARG A 287 -3.97 6.68 12.38
CA ARG A 287 -4.38 7.31 11.11
C ARG A 287 -5.00 6.28 10.17
N THR A 288 -6.22 6.52 9.72
CA THR A 288 -6.96 5.66 8.79
C THR A 288 -6.85 6.20 7.36
N PRO A 289 -7.09 5.39 6.32
CA PRO A 289 -7.36 5.91 4.97
C PRO A 289 -8.49 6.94 4.98
N GLU A 290 -8.64 7.72 3.92
CA GLU A 290 -9.79 8.61 3.73
C GLU A 290 -11.09 7.80 3.81
N THR A 291 -12.00 8.21 4.69
CA THR A 291 -13.20 7.43 5.05
C THR A 291 -14.48 7.99 4.46
N ARG A 292 -14.45 9.22 3.94
CA ARG A 292 -15.60 9.90 3.33
C ARG A 292 -15.86 9.46 1.89
N VAL A 293 -14.96 8.69 1.30
CA VAL A 293 -15.12 8.10 -0.04
C VAL A 293 -15.28 6.60 0.12
N HIS A 294 -16.44 6.08 -0.26
CA HIS A 294 -16.75 4.65 -0.17
C HIS A 294 -16.54 3.99 -1.53
N LEU A 295 -15.47 3.20 -1.65
CA LEU A 295 -15.13 2.49 -2.88
C LEU A 295 -15.90 1.17 -3.01
N ASP A 296 -16.34 0.87 -4.22
CA ASP A 296 -17.00 -0.38 -4.56
C ASP A 296 -15.99 -1.42 -5.07
N TRP A 297 -15.49 -2.26 -4.15
CA TRP A 297 -14.52 -3.31 -4.45
C TRP A 297 -15.07 -4.40 -5.36
N THR A 298 -16.39 -4.49 -5.53
CA THR A 298 -17.01 -5.49 -6.41
C THR A 298 -16.90 -5.12 -7.89
N ARG A 299 -16.47 -3.87 -8.19
CA ARG A 299 -16.43 -3.29 -9.53
C ARG A 299 -15.15 -2.53 -9.83
N LEU A 300 -14.01 -2.99 -9.30
CA LEU A 300 -12.71 -2.37 -9.60
C LEU A 300 -12.09 -2.92 -10.89
N LEU A 301 -11.25 -2.10 -11.50
CA LEU A 301 -10.41 -2.45 -12.65
C LEU A 301 -8.95 -2.25 -12.26
N SER A 302 -8.10 -3.26 -12.50
CA SER A 302 -6.66 -3.18 -12.25
C SER A 302 -5.86 -3.39 -13.53
N PHE A 303 -4.92 -2.49 -13.81
CA PHE A 303 -3.94 -2.63 -14.90
C PHE A 303 -2.92 -3.76 -14.67
N TYR A 304 -2.91 -4.34 -13.47
CA TYR A 304 -2.15 -5.54 -13.13
C TYR A 304 -2.88 -6.84 -13.48
N ASP A 305 -4.14 -6.79 -13.92
CA ASP A 305 -4.82 -7.95 -14.48
C ASP A 305 -4.26 -8.25 -15.87
N THR A 306 -3.41 -9.27 -15.95
CA THR A 306 -2.77 -9.68 -17.21
C THR A 306 -3.73 -10.30 -18.21
N SER A 307 -4.92 -10.71 -17.78
CA SER A 307 -5.95 -11.22 -18.69
C SER A 307 -6.64 -10.10 -19.47
N LEU A 308 -6.77 -8.92 -18.85
CA LEU A 308 -7.33 -7.72 -19.47
C LEU A 308 -6.26 -6.89 -20.19
N PHE A 309 -5.05 -6.80 -19.61
CA PHE A 309 -3.98 -5.93 -20.09
C PHE A 309 -2.67 -6.67 -20.36
N PRO A 310 -2.65 -7.66 -21.29
CA PRO A 310 -1.46 -8.44 -21.59
C PRO A 310 -0.31 -7.60 -22.17
N SER A 311 -0.60 -6.47 -22.85
CA SER A 311 0.43 -5.63 -23.47
C SER A 311 1.37 -4.96 -22.45
N LEU A 312 0.87 -4.71 -21.23
CA LEU A 312 1.63 -4.07 -20.16
C LEU A 312 2.67 -4.99 -19.53
N VAL A 313 2.62 -6.31 -19.75
CA VAL A 313 3.56 -7.29 -19.15
C VAL A 313 5.00 -6.98 -19.55
N ALA A 314 5.25 -6.75 -20.83
CA ALA A 314 6.59 -6.46 -21.33
C ALA A 314 7.10 -5.09 -20.87
N GLY A 315 6.19 -4.11 -20.70
CA GLY A 315 6.52 -2.79 -20.16
C GLY A 315 7.02 -2.87 -18.72
N ARG A 316 6.33 -3.63 -17.87
CA ARG A 316 6.76 -3.88 -16.48
C ARG A 316 8.11 -4.56 -16.42
N ALA A 317 8.30 -5.68 -17.12
CA ALA A 317 9.58 -6.39 -17.11
C ALA A 317 10.77 -5.51 -17.55
N ARG A 318 10.56 -4.58 -18.50
CA ARG A 318 11.60 -3.61 -18.89
C ARG A 318 11.89 -2.58 -17.79
N ALA A 319 10.86 -2.09 -17.12
CA ALA A 319 11.00 -1.13 -16.02
C ALA A 319 11.77 -1.76 -14.85
N GLU A 320 11.43 -3.00 -14.49
CA GLU A 320 12.09 -3.81 -13.47
C GLU A 320 13.57 -4.07 -13.80
N ALA A 321 13.88 -4.47 -15.04
CA ALA A 321 15.26 -4.70 -15.47
C ALA A 321 16.12 -3.43 -15.41
N LYS A 322 15.54 -2.26 -15.70
CA LYS A 322 16.24 -0.96 -15.63
C LYS A 322 16.48 -0.52 -14.19
N ALA A 323 15.57 -0.85 -13.28
CA ALA A 323 15.67 -0.55 -11.86
C ALA A 323 16.83 -1.31 -11.17
N SER A 324 17.15 -2.53 -11.60
CA SER A 324 18.14 -3.37 -10.90
C SER A 324 19.63 -2.93 -11.00
N THR A 325 19.99 -1.85 -11.71
CA THR A 325 21.39 -1.50 -12.06
C THR A 325 22.08 -0.45 -11.18
N GLN A 326 21.50 0.03 -10.08
CA GLN A 326 22.06 1.12 -9.25
C GLN A 326 22.25 0.74 -7.75
N HIS A 327 23.35 1.22 -7.14
CA HIS A 327 24.12 0.69 -5.99
C HIS A 327 23.51 0.68 -4.56
N ALA A 328 24.18 -0.07 -3.66
CA ALA A 328 23.90 -0.31 -2.24
C ALA A 328 25.20 -0.27 -1.39
N THR A 329 25.26 0.45 -0.26
CA THR A 329 26.55 0.66 0.47
C THR A 329 26.58 0.52 2.01
N ASP A 330 25.49 0.24 2.76
CA ASP A 330 25.61 0.32 4.26
C ASP A 330 24.80 -0.64 5.17
N GLY A 331 24.31 -1.80 4.68
CA GLY A 331 23.86 -2.94 5.52
C GLY A 331 22.66 -2.79 6.51
N SER A 332 22.20 -1.59 6.91
CA SER A 332 20.97 -1.32 7.69
C SER A 332 19.71 -1.83 6.97
N LEU A 333 18.64 -2.27 7.68
CA LEU A 333 17.33 -2.61 7.06
C LEU A 333 16.83 -1.50 6.13
N THR A 334 16.99 -0.23 6.53
CA THR A 334 16.63 0.92 5.69
C THR A 334 17.51 0.99 4.45
N SER A 335 18.79 0.64 4.55
CA SER A 335 19.73 0.59 3.42
C SER A 335 19.61 -0.67 2.56
N VAL A 336 19.08 -1.78 3.09
CA VAL A 336 18.71 -2.99 2.35
C VAL A 336 17.39 -2.73 1.64
N LEU A 337 16.36 -2.27 2.34
CA LEU A 337 15.18 -1.72 1.68
C LEU A 337 15.59 -0.65 0.65
N HIS A 338 16.62 0.17 0.98
CA HIS A 338 17.44 1.21 0.28
C HIS A 338 18.08 0.87 -1.08
N ALA A 339 18.74 -0.28 -1.04
CA ALA A 339 19.53 -0.92 -2.07
C ALA A 339 18.67 -1.73 -3.03
N TRP A 340 17.63 -2.33 -2.48
CA TRP A 340 16.58 -3.03 -3.21
C TRP A 340 15.52 -2.04 -3.71
N GLN A 341 15.70 -0.73 -3.45
CA GLN A 341 14.73 0.38 -3.51
C GLN A 341 14.62 1.11 -4.83
N HIS A 342 15.16 0.59 -5.91
CA HIS A 342 14.61 0.97 -7.21
C HIS A 342 13.21 0.38 -7.24
N THR A 343 12.23 1.13 -6.75
CA THR A 343 10.85 0.68 -6.54
C THR A 343 10.27 0.25 -7.87
N HIS A 344 10.37 -1.04 -8.17
CA HIS A 344 9.93 -1.67 -9.42
C HIS A 344 8.49 -1.25 -9.73
N ARG A 345 7.63 -1.24 -8.70
CA ARG A 345 6.25 -0.78 -8.78
C ARG A 345 6.10 0.71 -9.13
N GLY A 346 6.93 1.58 -8.56
CA GLY A 346 6.87 3.04 -8.79
C GLY A 346 7.22 3.43 -10.23
N THR A 347 8.01 2.61 -10.92
CA THR A 347 8.39 2.83 -12.33
C THR A 347 7.42 2.19 -13.33
N HIS A 348 6.46 1.39 -12.87
CA HIS A 348 5.42 0.84 -13.74
C HIS A 348 4.56 1.95 -14.33
N ARG A 349 4.25 1.83 -15.62
CA ARG A 349 3.47 2.79 -16.42
C ARG A 349 2.31 2.07 -17.07
N VAL A 350 1.17 2.74 -17.23
CA VAL A 350 -0.02 2.18 -17.91
C VAL A 350 -0.31 2.89 -19.23
N GLY A 351 0.27 4.07 -19.47
CA GLY A 351 0.16 4.79 -20.74
C GLY A 351 1.03 4.21 -21.87
N VAL A 352 1.29 5.02 -22.91
CA VAL A 352 2.09 4.61 -24.08
C VAL A 352 3.49 4.13 -23.69
N LEU A 353 4.13 4.79 -22.72
CA LEU A 353 5.43 4.37 -22.19
C LEU A 353 5.38 3.01 -21.45
N GLY A 354 4.22 2.66 -20.90
CA GLY A 354 3.93 1.33 -20.36
C GLY A 354 3.74 0.26 -21.42
N GLY A 355 3.58 0.66 -22.68
CA GLY A 355 3.35 -0.24 -23.82
C GLY A 355 1.91 -0.70 -23.97
N ILE A 356 0.93 0.07 -23.46
CA ILE A 356 -0.49 -0.26 -23.64
C ILE A 356 -0.85 -0.30 -25.12
N SER A 357 -1.50 -1.39 -25.54
CA SER A 357 -1.96 -1.56 -26.91
C SER A 357 -3.29 -0.82 -27.16
N ARG A 358 -3.63 -0.59 -28.45
CA ARG A 358 -4.96 -0.09 -28.84
C ARG A 358 -6.07 -0.97 -28.30
N THR A 359 -5.91 -2.28 -28.47
CA THR A 359 -6.87 -3.30 -28.04
C THR A 359 -7.05 -3.29 -26.52
N ASP A 360 -5.97 -3.12 -25.77
CA ASP A 360 -6.00 -3.06 -24.31
C ASP A 360 -6.70 -1.77 -23.83
N ARG A 361 -6.50 -0.64 -24.52
CA ARG A 361 -7.25 0.59 -24.26
C ARG A 361 -8.74 0.47 -24.61
N GLU A 362 -9.09 -0.15 -25.73
CA GLU A 362 -10.48 -0.45 -26.07
C GLU A 362 -11.11 -1.38 -25.04
N THR A 363 -10.34 -2.35 -24.52
CA THR A 363 -10.74 -3.22 -23.42
C THR A 363 -10.98 -2.42 -22.15
N LEU A 364 -10.09 -1.48 -21.79
CA LEU A 364 -10.29 -0.56 -20.66
C LEU A 364 -11.63 0.17 -20.77
N LEU A 365 -11.91 0.80 -21.91
CA LEU A 365 -13.15 1.57 -22.10
C LEU A 365 -14.39 0.67 -22.05
N THR A 366 -14.30 -0.54 -22.62
CA THR A 366 -15.39 -1.53 -22.60
C THR A 366 -15.66 -2.03 -21.19
N GLN A 367 -14.61 -2.33 -20.41
CA GLN A 367 -14.76 -2.77 -19.03
C GLN A 367 -15.31 -1.64 -18.15
N LEU A 368 -14.84 -0.39 -18.31
CA LEU A 368 -15.41 0.76 -17.60
C LEU A 368 -16.89 0.95 -17.91
N ASP A 369 -17.31 0.78 -19.17
CA ASP A 369 -18.72 0.85 -19.56
C ASP A 369 -19.55 -0.24 -18.87
N ALA A 370 -19.05 -1.49 -18.81
CA ALA A 370 -19.71 -2.59 -18.12
C ALA A 370 -19.78 -2.41 -16.60
N LEU A 371 -18.74 -1.82 -15.99
CA LEU A 371 -18.67 -1.60 -14.54
C LEU A 371 -19.54 -0.42 -14.07
N LEU A 372 -19.68 0.62 -14.90
CA LEU A 372 -20.40 1.85 -14.55
C LEU A 372 -21.86 1.86 -15.01
N SER A 373 -22.22 1.04 -16.02
CA SER A 373 -23.59 0.97 -16.53
C SER A 373 -24.47 0.05 -15.66
N PRO A 374 -25.66 0.50 -15.23
CA PRO A 374 -26.62 -0.35 -14.55
C PRO A 374 -27.29 -1.35 -15.53
N PRO A 375 -27.78 -2.51 -15.05
CA PRO A 375 -27.78 -2.98 -13.66
C PRO A 375 -26.45 -3.61 -13.23
N HIS A 376 -26.04 -3.32 -12.00
CA HIS A 376 -24.83 -3.91 -11.43
C HIS A 376 -25.12 -5.31 -10.88
N ALA A 377 -24.19 -6.24 -11.09
CA ALA A 377 -24.24 -7.54 -10.43
C ALA A 377 -24.12 -7.36 -8.90
N PRO A 378 -24.92 -8.06 -8.09
CA PRO A 378 -24.74 -8.04 -6.65
C PRO A 378 -23.38 -8.67 -6.32
N GLY A 379 -22.56 -7.96 -5.52
CA GLY A 379 -21.32 -8.52 -5.01
C GLY A 379 -21.55 -9.62 -3.99
N SER A 380 -20.48 -10.36 -3.67
CA SER A 380 -20.54 -11.49 -2.74
C SER A 380 -20.86 -11.13 -1.28
N GLY A 381 -20.73 -9.85 -0.91
CA GLY A 381 -20.86 -9.38 0.47
C GLY A 381 -19.64 -9.69 1.36
N VAL A 382 -18.56 -10.20 0.78
CA VAL A 382 -17.29 -10.41 1.48
C VAL A 382 -16.66 -9.06 1.85
N PRO A 383 -16.21 -8.86 3.10
CA PRO A 383 -15.58 -7.62 3.52
C PRO A 383 -14.10 -7.58 3.08
N TRP A 384 -13.86 -7.50 1.77
CA TRP A 384 -12.51 -7.49 1.18
C TRP A 384 -11.54 -6.49 1.83
N PRO A 385 -11.92 -5.22 2.10
CA PRO A 385 -11.01 -4.28 2.76
C PRO A 385 -10.51 -4.77 4.12
N ALA A 386 -11.38 -5.41 4.91
CA ALA A 386 -11.04 -5.93 6.23
C ALA A 386 -10.09 -7.13 6.16
N LEU A 387 -10.25 -7.99 5.14
CA LEU A 387 -9.36 -9.14 4.93
C LEU A 387 -7.95 -8.69 4.54
N TYR A 388 -7.85 -7.68 3.67
CA TYR A 388 -6.57 -7.09 3.28
C TYR A 388 -5.87 -6.44 4.48
N ALA A 389 -6.59 -5.59 5.22
CA ALA A 389 -6.08 -4.97 6.43
C ALA A 389 -5.62 -6.03 7.46
N SER A 390 -6.41 -7.08 7.67
CA SER A 390 -6.08 -8.16 8.61
C SER A 390 -4.80 -8.92 8.22
N LEU A 391 -4.50 -9.10 6.94
CA LEU A 391 -3.27 -9.76 6.52
C LEU A 391 -2.05 -8.88 6.81
N VAL A 392 -2.12 -7.60 6.45
CA VAL A 392 -1.06 -6.63 6.73
C VAL A 392 -0.85 -6.48 8.23
N ASP A 393 -1.92 -6.29 9.01
CA ASP A 393 -1.86 -6.16 10.48
C ASP A 393 -1.29 -7.40 11.16
N ARG A 394 -1.58 -8.59 10.63
CA ARG A 394 -1.07 -9.84 11.20
C ARG A 394 0.43 -10.01 10.96
N TYR A 395 0.96 -9.60 9.82
CA TYR A 395 2.31 -10.00 9.39
C TYR A 395 3.31 -8.86 9.29
N ALA A 396 2.92 -7.62 9.01
CA ALA A 396 3.86 -6.54 8.67
C ALA A 396 4.90 -6.27 9.77
N GLU A 397 4.44 -6.02 10.99
CA GLU A 397 5.32 -5.79 12.15
C GLU A 397 6.09 -7.06 12.53
N ARG A 398 5.47 -8.24 12.40
CA ARG A 398 6.13 -9.49 12.77
C ARG A 398 7.28 -9.83 11.84
N LEU A 399 7.13 -9.58 10.54
CA LEU A 399 8.19 -9.80 9.55
C LEU A 399 9.32 -8.77 9.72
N GLU A 400 8.98 -7.52 10.06
CA GLU A 400 9.98 -6.50 10.41
C GLU A 400 10.79 -6.89 11.66
N LEU A 401 10.12 -7.36 12.72
CA LEU A 401 10.80 -7.83 13.93
C LEU A 401 11.66 -9.07 13.64
N LEU A 402 11.16 -10.01 12.84
CA LEU A 402 11.92 -11.19 12.41
C LEU A 402 13.20 -10.81 11.66
N TRP A 403 13.13 -9.80 10.78
CA TRP A 403 14.29 -9.26 10.10
C TRP A 403 15.27 -8.59 11.07
N ASN A 404 14.76 -7.79 12.00
CA ASN A 404 15.59 -7.11 12.99
C ASN A 404 16.33 -8.10 13.90
N LEU A 405 15.68 -9.20 14.29
CA LEU A 405 16.32 -10.30 15.02
C LEU A 405 17.49 -10.91 14.23
N LEU A 406 17.34 -11.04 12.90
CA LEU A 406 18.37 -11.60 12.03
C LEU A 406 19.57 -10.67 11.81
N VAL A 407 19.36 -9.35 11.77
CA VAL A 407 20.41 -8.39 11.41
C VAL A 407 21.10 -7.76 12.63
N HIS A 408 20.46 -7.78 13.79
CA HIS A 408 21.01 -7.21 15.03
C HIS A 408 21.28 -8.32 16.05
N PRO A 409 22.43 -9.01 15.94
CA PRO A 409 22.78 -10.09 16.86
C PRO A 409 22.96 -9.55 18.30
N PRO A 410 22.68 -10.38 19.33
CA PRO A 410 23.02 -10.05 20.70
C PRO A 410 24.54 -9.91 20.86
N LEU A 411 24.99 -9.10 21.81
CA LEU A 411 26.41 -8.91 22.11
C LEU A 411 26.87 -9.92 23.16
N HIS A 412 27.39 -11.08 22.74
CA HIS A 412 28.11 -12.03 23.60
C HIS A 412 29.63 -11.94 23.40
N SER A 413 30.38 -12.82 24.08
CA SER A 413 31.84 -12.86 24.03
C SER A 413 32.41 -13.47 22.74
N SER A 414 31.59 -14.11 21.91
CA SER A 414 32.03 -14.83 20.71
C SER A 414 31.08 -14.62 19.53
N PRO A 415 31.58 -14.23 18.33
CA PRO A 415 30.76 -14.06 17.12
C PRO A 415 29.96 -15.32 16.73
N THR A 416 30.52 -16.50 16.98
CA THR A 416 29.85 -17.77 16.70
C THR A 416 28.67 -18.01 17.64
N GLU A 417 28.80 -17.61 18.91
CA GLU A 417 27.73 -17.67 19.91
C GLU A 417 26.61 -16.67 19.58
N ASP A 418 26.98 -15.47 19.12
CA ASP A 418 26.05 -14.45 18.64
C ASP A 418 25.20 -14.96 17.48
N THR A 419 25.84 -15.57 16.48
CA THR A 419 25.18 -16.12 15.29
C THR A 419 24.24 -17.27 15.65
N LEU A 420 24.68 -18.21 16.49
CA LEU A 420 23.84 -19.32 16.93
C LEU A 420 22.64 -18.86 17.77
N SER A 421 22.86 -17.89 18.67
CA SER A 421 21.80 -17.27 19.48
C SER A 421 20.76 -16.57 18.60
N THR A 422 21.23 -15.80 17.61
CA THR A 422 20.39 -15.14 16.59
C THR A 422 19.53 -16.14 15.84
N LEU A 423 20.11 -17.23 15.33
CA LEU A 423 19.39 -18.28 14.60
C LEU A 423 18.35 -18.98 15.48
N ARG A 424 18.67 -19.27 16.75
CA ARG A 424 17.73 -19.88 17.71
C ARG A 424 16.56 -18.95 18.03
N ASN A 425 16.83 -17.68 18.28
CA ASN A 425 15.79 -16.68 18.57
C ASN A 425 14.87 -16.48 17.36
N THR A 426 15.46 -16.40 16.16
CA THR A 426 14.74 -16.32 14.90
C THR A 426 13.84 -17.54 14.70
N HIS A 427 14.38 -18.75 14.89
CA HIS A 427 13.61 -19.99 14.77
C HIS A 427 12.44 -20.05 15.77
N ALA A 428 12.69 -19.71 17.04
CA ALA A 428 11.65 -19.67 18.07
C ALA A 428 10.54 -18.67 17.75
N TYR A 429 10.90 -17.52 17.17
CA TYR A 429 9.93 -16.50 16.75
C TYR A 429 9.06 -17.00 15.59
N VAL A 430 9.66 -17.63 14.57
CA VAL A 430 8.92 -18.26 13.46
C VAL A 430 8.01 -19.39 13.95
N ASP A 431 8.48 -20.24 14.87
CA ASP A 431 7.67 -21.29 15.51
C ASP A 431 6.45 -20.69 16.23
N GLY A 432 6.64 -19.55 16.93
CA GLY A 432 5.55 -18.77 17.52
C GLY A 432 4.54 -18.24 16.49
N MET A 433 5.02 -17.73 15.35
CA MET A 433 4.15 -17.26 14.24
C MET A 433 3.32 -18.39 13.62
N LEU A 434 3.87 -19.61 13.57
CA LEU A 434 3.23 -20.78 12.98
C LEU A 434 2.43 -21.63 13.97
N THR A 435 2.56 -21.39 15.28
CA THR A 435 1.94 -22.18 16.35
C THR A 435 0.47 -22.53 16.10
N PRO A 436 -0.41 -21.61 15.63
CA PRO A 436 -1.82 -21.95 15.36
C PRO A 436 -2.03 -23.02 14.26
N TYR A 437 -1.02 -23.23 13.41
CA TYR A 437 -1.07 -24.13 12.25
C TYR A 437 -0.25 -25.41 12.46
N LEU A 438 0.52 -25.52 13.56
CA LEU A 438 1.35 -26.69 13.86
C LEU A 438 0.47 -27.89 14.25
N LEU A 439 0.48 -28.92 13.40
CA LEU A 439 -0.32 -30.13 13.61
C LEU A 439 0.33 -31.04 14.65
N TYR A 440 -0.44 -31.42 15.68
CA TYR A 440 0.03 -32.33 16.74
C TYR A 440 0.49 -33.70 16.20
N THR A 441 -0.15 -34.18 15.12
CA THR A 441 0.14 -35.48 14.51
C THR A 441 1.37 -35.45 13.60
N LEU A 442 2.01 -34.29 13.41
CA LEU A 442 3.15 -34.17 12.52
C LEU A 442 4.41 -34.77 13.17
N HIS A 443 5.02 -35.74 12.49
CA HIS A 443 6.30 -36.29 12.92
C HIS A 443 7.45 -35.42 12.38
N ARG A 444 8.29 -34.91 13.28
CA ARG A 444 9.48 -34.12 12.91
C ARG A 444 10.64 -35.07 12.58
N PRO A 445 11.40 -34.82 11.51
CA PRO A 445 12.58 -35.63 11.19
C PRO A 445 13.66 -35.47 12.28
N PRO A 446 14.58 -36.45 12.40
CA PRO A 446 15.75 -36.29 13.26
C PRO A 446 16.64 -35.15 12.72
N PRO A 447 17.41 -34.47 13.59
CA PRO A 447 18.36 -33.45 13.16
C PRO A 447 19.37 -34.00 12.15
N SER A 448 19.76 -33.16 11.20
CA SER A 448 20.73 -33.39 10.14
C SER A 448 21.73 -32.23 10.10
N ASN A 449 22.84 -32.38 9.38
CA ASN A 449 23.81 -31.29 9.25
C ASN A 449 23.23 -30.14 8.39
N ILE A 450 23.78 -28.94 8.57
CA ILE A 450 23.30 -27.72 7.90
C ILE A 450 23.28 -27.86 6.36
N PRO A 451 24.34 -28.37 5.70
CA PRO A 451 24.31 -28.53 4.24
C PRO A 451 23.24 -29.50 3.72
N SER A 452 22.91 -30.55 4.48
CA SER A 452 21.82 -31.48 4.13
C SER A 452 20.45 -30.85 4.33
N ALA A 453 20.24 -30.13 5.44
CA ALA A 453 18.99 -29.43 5.69
C ALA A 453 18.70 -28.39 4.59
N LEU A 454 19.68 -27.58 4.21
CA LEU A 454 19.51 -26.57 3.14
C LEU A 454 19.22 -27.16 1.75
N LYS A 455 19.51 -28.45 1.52
CA LYS A 455 19.24 -29.16 0.26
C LYS A 455 18.01 -30.07 0.32
N SER A 456 17.37 -30.19 1.48
CA SER A 456 16.22 -31.04 1.70
C SER A 456 15.00 -30.51 0.94
N GLU A 457 14.11 -31.42 0.54
CA GLU A 457 12.84 -31.03 -0.06
C GLU A 457 11.80 -30.64 1.00
N HIS A 458 12.06 -30.87 2.30
CA HIS A 458 11.17 -30.48 3.40
C HIS A 458 9.70 -30.96 3.23
N ILE A 459 9.46 -32.06 2.50
CA ILE A 459 8.12 -32.56 2.14
C ILE A 459 7.25 -32.78 3.39
N TRP A 460 7.88 -33.19 4.50
CA TRP A 460 7.20 -33.41 5.77
C TRP A 460 6.52 -32.14 6.32
N ALA A 461 6.95 -30.93 5.92
CA ALA A 461 6.37 -29.67 6.36
C ALA A 461 5.19 -29.19 5.49
N LEU A 462 4.90 -29.84 4.36
CA LEU A 462 3.81 -29.44 3.44
C LEU A 462 2.41 -29.35 4.11
N PRO A 463 2.02 -30.23 5.06
CA PRO A 463 0.75 -30.08 5.77
C PRO A 463 0.64 -28.76 6.55
N ILE A 464 1.77 -28.22 7.04
CA ILE A 464 1.81 -26.94 7.75
C ILE A 464 1.63 -25.78 6.76
N LEU A 465 2.27 -25.84 5.59
CA LEU A 465 2.06 -24.86 4.51
C LEU A 465 0.58 -24.80 4.10
N HIS A 466 -0.05 -25.95 3.88
CA HIS A 466 -1.47 -26.02 3.53
C HIS A 466 -2.36 -25.40 4.63
N THR A 467 -2.11 -25.74 5.89
CA THR A 467 -2.89 -25.23 7.03
C THR A 467 -2.66 -23.73 7.24
N CYS A 468 -1.44 -23.22 7.05
CA CYS A 468 -1.16 -21.79 7.17
C CYS A 468 -1.84 -20.99 6.05
N SER A 469 -1.66 -21.43 4.79
CA SER A 469 -2.11 -20.65 3.61
C SER A 469 -3.63 -20.67 3.41
N SER A 470 -4.31 -21.75 3.78
CA SER A 470 -5.78 -21.89 3.62
C SER A 470 -6.62 -20.97 4.51
N HIS A 471 -6.02 -20.34 5.53
CA HIS A 471 -6.72 -19.42 6.45
C HIS A 471 -6.63 -17.95 6.04
N THR A 472 -6.08 -17.65 4.86
CA THR A 472 -5.79 -16.27 4.42
C THR A 472 -6.95 -15.63 3.65
N ALA A 473 -7.59 -16.39 2.76
CA ALA A 473 -8.73 -15.93 1.95
C ALA A 473 -9.95 -16.87 2.14
N PRO A 474 -11.18 -16.34 2.11
CA PRO A 474 -12.37 -17.17 2.14
C PRO A 474 -12.47 -17.99 0.84
N SER A 475 -12.28 -19.30 0.94
CA SER A 475 -12.50 -20.24 -0.17
C SER A 475 -13.64 -21.19 0.19
N HIS A 476 -14.74 -21.05 -0.53
CA HIS A 476 -15.87 -21.96 -0.43
C HIS A 476 -16.64 -21.94 -1.76
N PRO A 477 -16.96 -23.11 -2.37
CA PRO A 477 -17.57 -23.15 -3.70
C PRO A 477 -18.92 -22.41 -3.81
N ALA A 478 -19.67 -22.30 -2.73
CA ALA A 478 -20.92 -21.52 -2.73
C ALA A 478 -20.68 -20.01 -2.79
N LEU A 479 -19.57 -19.54 -2.22
CA LEU A 479 -19.19 -18.13 -2.20
C LEU A 479 -18.50 -17.73 -3.51
N GLU A 480 -17.58 -18.56 -4.00
CA GLU A 480 -16.85 -18.32 -5.25
C GLU A 480 -17.77 -18.21 -6.48
N LYS A 481 -18.94 -18.87 -6.46
CA LYS A 481 -19.98 -18.73 -7.50
C LYS A 481 -20.64 -17.35 -7.55
N THR A 482 -20.50 -16.57 -6.49
CA THR A 482 -21.08 -15.22 -6.36
C THR A 482 -20.07 -14.12 -6.64
N TYR A 483 -18.79 -14.45 -6.80
CA TYR A 483 -17.74 -13.47 -7.06
C TYR A 483 -17.94 -12.80 -8.41
N THR A 484 -17.90 -11.47 -8.42
CA THR A 484 -17.69 -10.70 -9.65
C THR A 484 -16.28 -10.98 -10.20
N PRO A 485 -15.98 -10.65 -11.47
CA PRO A 485 -14.61 -10.74 -12.00
C PRO A 485 -13.58 -10.00 -11.14
N SER A 486 -13.94 -8.81 -10.63
CA SER A 486 -13.12 -8.02 -9.72
C SER A 486 -12.88 -8.76 -8.39
N GLU A 487 -13.90 -9.36 -7.79
CA GLU A 487 -13.76 -10.14 -6.55
C GLU A 487 -12.90 -11.39 -6.75
N TRP A 488 -12.95 -12.01 -7.92
CA TRP A 488 -12.07 -13.12 -8.28
C TRP A 488 -10.60 -12.70 -8.27
N LEU A 489 -10.28 -11.55 -8.88
CA LEU A 489 -8.93 -10.98 -8.87
C LEU A 489 -8.48 -10.63 -7.45
N ILE A 490 -9.35 -9.98 -6.65
CA ILE A 490 -9.09 -9.63 -5.25
C ILE A 490 -8.77 -10.89 -4.43
N SER A 491 -9.56 -11.95 -4.60
CA SER A 491 -9.40 -13.21 -3.89
C SER A 491 -8.11 -13.93 -4.26
N GLN A 492 -7.76 -13.95 -5.55
CA GLN A 492 -6.48 -14.53 -6.02
C GLN A 492 -5.29 -13.78 -5.41
N ALA A 493 -5.31 -12.45 -5.46
CA ALA A 493 -4.25 -11.62 -4.92
C ALA A 493 -4.04 -11.87 -3.42
N LEU A 494 -5.13 -11.88 -2.63
CA LEU A 494 -5.08 -12.17 -1.20
C LEU A 494 -4.52 -13.57 -0.89
N ASN A 495 -5.00 -14.58 -1.60
CA ASN A 495 -4.57 -15.97 -1.40
C ASN A 495 -3.10 -16.16 -1.77
N ALA A 496 -2.66 -15.62 -2.91
CA ALA A 496 -1.28 -15.74 -3.37
C ALA A 496 -0.30 -15.03 -2.43
N THR A 497 -0.62 -13.80 -2.00
CA THR A 497 0.21 -13.07 -1.02
C THR A 497 0.27 -13.80 0.33
N GLY A 498 -0.87 -14.29 0.82
CA GLY A 498 -0.93 -15.07 2.06
C GLY A 498 -0.16 -16.39 1.97
N HIS A 499 -0.27 -17.09 0.83
CA HIS A 499 0.48 -18.31 0.55
C HIS A 499 1.99 -18.05 0.57
N GLU A 500 2.46 -16.97 -0.03
CA GLU A 500 3.90 -16.66 -0.10
C GLU A 500 4.51 -16.34 1.27
N ILE A 501 3.77 -15.64 2.13
CA ILE A 501 4.14 -15.43 3.55
C ILE A 501 4.27 -16.79 4.25
N CYS A 502 3.25 -17.65 4.13
CA CYS A 502 3.25 -18.97 4.75
C CYS A 502 4.37 -19.86 4.20
N ARG A 503 4.63 -19.85 2.89
CA ARG A 503 5.69 -20.61 2.23
C ARG A 503 7.05 -20.27 2.84
N THR A 504 7.34 -18.98 2.95
CA THR A 504 8.60 -18.49 3.52
C THR A 504 8.75 -18.85 4.99
N LEU A 505 7.72 -18.60 5.81
CA LEU A 505 7.77 -18.92 7.24
C LEU A 505 7.93 -20.42 7.49
N VAL A 506 7.19 -21.25 6.75
CA VAL A 506 7.27 -22.72 6.87
C VAL A 506 8.62 -23.24 6.39
N LEU A 507 9.21 -22.64 5.35
CA LEU A 507 10.54 -23.01 4.87
C LEU A 507 11.61 -22.73 5.94
N LEU A 508 11.65 -21.51 6.48
CA LEU A 508 12.57 -21.15 7.57
C LEU A 508 12.39 -22.07 8.79
N TRP A 509 11.14 -22.33 9.17
CA TRP A 509 10.80 -23.24 10.27
C TRP A 509 11.29 -24.67 10.01
N ALA A 510 11.03 -25.23 8.82
CA ALA A 510 11.42 -26.59 8.47
C ALA A 510 12.94 -26.78 8.48
N ILE A 511 13.70 -25.83 7.92
CA ILE A 511 15.17 -25.83 7.99
C ILE A 511 15.62 -25.82 9.45
N GLY A 512 15.04 -24.97 10.30
CA GLY A 512 15.43 -24.88 11.71
C GLY A 512 15.12 -26.15 12.51
N VAL A 513 14.01 -26.85 12.20
CA VAL A 513 13.71 -28.17 12.78
C VAL A 513 14.73 -29.21 12.33
N GLU A 514 15.06 -29.27 11.04
CA GLU A 514 16.02 -30.23 10.49
C GLU A 514 17.46 -29.99 10.96
N VAL A 515 17.84 -28.75 11.27
CA VAL A 515 19.14 -28.43 11.89
C VAL A 515 19.13 -28.70 13.41
N GLY A 516 17.95 -28.79 14.02
CA GLY A 516 17.81 -29.00 15.47
C GLY A 516 17.98 -27.72 16.30
N LEU A 517 17.62 -26.55 15.76
CA LEU A 517 17.76 -25.26 16.47
C LEU A 517 16.93 -25.19 17.77
N ALA A 518 15.82 -25.93 17.86
CA ALA A 518 14.98 -26.02 19.05
C ALA A 518 15.47 -27.07 20.09
N SER A 519 16.47 -27.89 19.74
CA SER A 519 16.97 -28.95 20.61
C SER A 519 18.08 -28.44 21.55
N PRO A 520 18.27 -29.06 22.74
CA PRO A 520 19.43 -28.77 23.57
C PRO A 520 20.72 -29.00 22.78
N PRO A 521 21.82 -28.26 23.10
CA PRO A 521 23.06 -28.33 22.33
C PRO A 521 23.53 -29.79 22.19
N SER A 522 23.69 -30.24 20.96
CA SER A 522 24.33 -31.51 20.63
C SER A 522 25.80 -31.49 21.04
N ASN A 523 26.39 -32.67 21.25
CA ASN A 523 27.83 -32.78 21.49
C ASN A 523 28.68 -32.37 20.27
N GLU A 524 28.07 -32.30 19.09
CA GLU A 524 28.67 -31.71 17.89
C GLU A 524 28.30 -30.23 17.83
N THR A 525 29.29 -29.36 17.99
CA THR A 525 29.16 -27.93 17.76
C THR A 525 29.22 -27.66 16.26
N PRO A 526 28.21 -27.02 15.66
CA PRO A 526 28.26 -26.64 14.24
C PRO A 526 29.45 -25.73 13.97
N THR A 527 30.03 -25.83 12.77
CA THR A 527 31.17 -24.99 12.39
C THR A 527 30.72 -23.55 12.17
N ASP A 528 31.62 -22.59 12.39
CA ASP A 528 31.35 -21.16 12.17
C ASP A 528 30.93 -20.86 10.72
N ALA A 529 31.54 -21.56 9.75
CA ALA A 529 31.20 -21.48 8.34
C ALA A 529 29.78 -22.00 8.03
N ASP A 530 29.37 -23.11 8.66
CA ASP A 530 28.02 -23.64 8.50
C ASP A 530 26.96 -22.70 9.09
N LEU A 531 27.23 -22.14 10.28
CA LEU A 531 26.33 -21.16 10.91
C LEU A 531 26.18 -19.90 10.08
N THR A 532 27.28 -19.38 9.53
CA THR A 532 27.27 -18.23 8.61
C THR A 532 26.45 -18.53 7.35
N THR A 533 26.61 -19.73 6.78
CA THR A 533 25.85 -20.17 5.60
C THR A 533 24.35 -20.25 5.89
N LEU A 534 23.97 -20.80 7.05
CA LEU A 534 22.57 -20.88 7.49
C LEU A 534 21.97 -19.49 7.73
N HIS A 535 22.74 -18.60 8.36
CA HIS A 535 22.33 -17.22 8.62
C HIS A 535 22.08 -16.44 7.32
N GLU A 536 22.99 -16.53 6.35
CA GLU A 536 22.81 -15.90 5.04
C GLU A 536 21.64 -16.51 4.25
N ALA A 537 21.38 -17.82 4.37
CA ALA A 537 20.21 -18.45 3.77
C ALA A 537 18.89 -17.89 4.36
N TYR A 538 18.83 -17.71 5.68
CA TYR A 538 17.67 -17.10 6.35
C TYR A 538 17.47 -15.65 5.92
N LYS A 539 18.54 -14.84 5.93
CA LYS A 539 18.51 -13.44 5.47
C LYS A 539 18.03 -13.35 4.02
N THR A 540 18.62 -14.13 3.12
CA THR A 540 18.26 -14.10 1.69
C THR A 540 16.81 -14.48 1.47
N THR A 541 16.34 -15.53 2.14
CA THR A 541 14.95 -16.01 2.02
C THR A 541 13.95 -14.97 2.53
N LEU A 542 14.21 -14.37 3.70
CA LEU A 542 13.33 -13.35 4.26
C LEU A 542 13.38 -12.04 3.46
N ALA A 543 14.56 -11.63 2.98
CA ALA A 543 14.72 -10.46 2.12
C ALA A 543 13.87 -10.62 0.85
N ALA A 544 13.89 -11.78 0.20
CA ALA A 544 13.08 -12.04 -0.98
C ALA A 544 11.58 -11.87 -0.71
N LEU A 545 11.09 -12.33 0.45
CA LEU A 545 9.70 -12.11 0.86
C LEU A 545 9.39 -10.63 1.09
N LEU A 546 10.23 -9.93 1.86
CA LEU A 546 10.03 -8.50 2.15
C LEU A 546 10.01 -7.67 0.86
N THR A 547 10.93 -7.94 -0.06
CA THR A 547 10.97 -7.31 -1.39
C THR A 547 9.72 -7.65 -2.22
N HIS A 548 9.24 -8.89 -2.17
CA HIS A 548 8.02 -9.29 -2.87
C HIS A 548 6.76 -8.60 -2.33
N LEU A 549 6.68 -8.41 -1.01
CA LEU A 549 5.54 -7.78 -0.35
C LEU A 549 5.57 -6.26 -0.47
N ASP A 550 6.73 -5.61 -0.36
CA ASP A 550 6.91 -4.16 -0.54
C ASP A 550 5.86 -3.28 0.19
N TRP A 551 5.56 -3.60 1.45
CA TRP A 551 4.54 -2.91 2.27
C TRP A 551 5.04 -1.58 2.83
N SER A 552 5.23 -0.60 1.95
CA SER A 552 5.77 0.72 2.28
C SER A 552 5.03 1.46 3.40
N LEU A 553 3.71 1.28 3.56
CA LEU A 553 2.96 1.90 4.64
C LEU A 553 3.49 1.51 6.03
N ARG A 554 4.05 0.31 6.19
CA ARG A 554 4.43 -0.26 7.49
C ARG A 554 5.93 -0.22 7.74
N TRP A 555 6.73 -0.45 6.71
CA TRP A 555 8.19 -0.53 6.86
C TRP A 555 8.90 0.78 6.53
N PHE A 556 8.23 1.71 5.84
CA PHE A 556 8.83 2.99 5.47
C PHE A 556 8.52 4.05 6.53
N LYS A 557 9.43 4.17 7.49
CA LYS A 557 9.34 5.11 8.63
C LYS A 557 10.41 6.18 8.50
N CYS A 558 10.13 7.37 9.03
CA CYS A 558 11.18 8.36 9.23
C CYS A 558 12.05 7.93 10.42
N THR A 559 13.37 7.98 10.23
CA THR A 559 14.34 7.85 11.31
C THR A 559 14.65 9.25 11.84
N SER A 560 14.63 9.44 13.17
CA SER A 560 15.17 10.67 13.76
C SER A 560 16.63 10.83 13.32
N PRO A 561 17.09 12.04 12.93
CA PRO A 561 18.52 12.27 12.76
C PRO A 561 19.23 11.93 14.07
N SER A 562 20.35 11.19 13.96
CA SER A 562 21.27 10.99 15.09
C SER A 562 21.67 12.38 15.62
N PRO A 563 21.76 12.60 16.94
CA PRO A 563 22.13 13.90 17.48
C PRO A 563 23.48 14.31 16.87
N THR A 564 23.44 15.34 16.03
CA THR A 564 24.66 16.06 15.67
C THR A 564 25.24 16.61 16.97
N SER A 565 26.56 16.55 17.11
CA SER A 565 27.31 16.61 18.37
C SER A 565 27.19 17.90 19.21
N ASN A 566 26.22 18.77 18.94
CA ASN A 566 26.03 20.07 19.59
C ASN A 566 24.62 20.32 20.16
N GLU A 567 23.67 19.39 20.09
CA GLU A 567 22.40 19.52 20.82
C GLU A 567 22.42 18.76 22.16
N PRO A 568 21.90 19.35 23.26
CA PRO A 568 21.90 18.70 24.55
C PRO A 568 20.99 17.46 24.51
N GLU A 569 21.59 16.30 24.79
CA GLU A 569 20.96 15.00 25.04
C GLU A 569 19.71 15.16 25.92
N SER A 570 18.54 15.27 25.28
CA SER A 570 17.26 15.29 26.00
C SER A 570 16.28 14.26 25.48
N ASP A 571 16.61 13.54 24.40
CA ASP A 571 15.85 12.37 23.98
C ASP A 571 16.75 11.11 23.99
N PRO A 572 16.65 10.25 25.03
CA PRO A 572 17.57 9.14 25.25
C PRO A 572 17.30 7.91 24.38
N ASN A 573 16.42 8.00 23.38
CA ASN A 573 16.13 6.91 22.46
C ASN A 573 16.09 7.43 21.01
N PRO A 574 17.00 7.01 20.12
CA PRO A 574 16.75 7.09 18.68
C PRO A 574 15.65 6.07 18.35
N GLY A 575 14.40 6.43 18.66
CA GLY A 575 13.23 5.62 18.35
C GLY A 575 12.86 5.74 16.87
N ASP A 576 12.26 4.68 16.33
CA ASP A 576 11.54 4.75 15.06
C ASP A 576 10.53 5.91 15.09
N GLY A 577 10.79 6.97 14.31
CA GLY A 577 9.89 8.11 14.17
C GLY A 577 10.53 9.47 14.44
N CYS A 578 9.74 10.50 14.13
CA CYS A 578 10.12 11.89 14.36
C CYS A 578 9.74 12.34 15.78
N PRO A 579 10.53 13.23 16.41
CA PRO A 579 10.17 13.93 17.64
C PRO A 579 8.77 14.55 17.59
N TYR A 580 8.16 14.83 18.75
CA TYR A 580 6.80 15.41 18.80
C TYR A 580 6.67 16.75 18.05
N SER A 581 7.73 17.55 18.09
CA SER A 581 7.89 18.83 17.37
C SER A 581 8.03 18.67 15.86
N GLU A 582 8.15 17.44 15.36
CA GLU A 582 8.37 17.10 13.96
C GLU A 582 7.31 16.12 13.46
N THR A 583 7.13 16.07 12.14
CA THR A 583 6.28 15.10 11.46
C THR A 583 7.06 14.38 10.41
N CYS A 584 6.69 13.12 10.18
CA CYS A 584 7.27 12.34 9.10
C CYS A 584 6.70 12.83 7.78
N TYR A 585 7.58 13.23 6.87
CA TYR A 585 7.27 13.80 5.57
C TYR A 585 7.90 12.95 4.48
N LEU A 586 7.11 12.68 3.44
CA LEU A 586 7.56 12.07 2.20
C LEU A 586 7.42 13.13 1.11
N PRO A 587 8.48 13.41 0.33
CA PRO A 587 8.42 14.36 -0.77
C PRO A 587 7.26 14.08 -1.73
N THR A 588 6.20 14.88 -1.62
CA THR A 588 5.03 14.85 -2.50
C THR A 588 5.17 15.92 -3.56
N TRP A 589 4.65 15.68 -4.79
CA TRP A 589 4.88 16.58 -5.94
C TRP A 589 4.67 18.05 -5.56
N PRO A 590 5.49 18.99 -6.07
CA PRO A 590 5.47 20.34 -5.54
C PRO A 590 4.10 20.98 -5.69
N LEU A 591 3.50 21.29 -4.55
CA LEU A 591 2.39 22.24 -4.44
C LEU A 591 2.83 23.67 -4.78
N PHE A 592 4.14 23.88 -4.98
CA PHE A 592 4.83 25.14 -4.73
C PHE A 592 5.46 25.77 -5.98
N HIS A 593 5.18 25.24 -7.18
CA HIS A 593 5.70 25.73 -8.47
C HIS A 593 5.42 27.23 -8.76
N ASN A 594 4.58 27.88 -7.94
CA ASN A 594 4.17 29.27 -8.05
C ASN A 594 4.49 30.13 -6.82
N LEU A 595 5.18 29.60 -5.80
CA LEU A 595 5.57 30.43 -4.66
C LEU A 595 6.66 31.41 -5.07
N TYR A 596 6.56 32.64 -4.60
CA TYR A 596 7.62 33.62 -4.72
C TYR A 596 8.10 34.08 -3.33
N PRO A 597 9.42 33.98 -3.07
CA PRO A 597 10.37 33.23 -3.89
C PRO A 597 10.12 31.73 -3.82
N GLY A 598 10.62 31.01 -4.82
CA GLY A 598 10.56 29.56 -4.83
C GLY A 598 11.32 28.98 -3.63
N LEU A 599 10.85 27.86 -3.11
CA LEU A 599 11.61 27.08 -2.15
C LEU A 599 12.88 26.53 -2.84
N PRO A 600 14.09 26.74 -2.28
CA PRO A 600 15.31 26.13 -2.80
C PRO A 600 15.14 24.60 -2.91
N GLY A 601 15.63 23.98 -3.99
CA GLY A 601 15.49 22.53 -4.21
C GLY A 601 14.15 22.08 -4.84
N ILE A 602 13.17 22.96 -4.97
CA ILE A 602 11.87 22.62 -5.59
C ILE A 602 11.89 22.88 -7.10
N PRO A 603 11.54 21.89 -7.94
CA PRO A 603 11.52 22.06 -9.39
C PRO A 603 10.62 23.22 -9.82
N SER A 604 11.09 24.06 -10.76
CA SER A 604 10.31 25.20 -11.30
C SER A 604 9.11 24.75 -12.16
N ARG A 605 8.26 25.68 -12.64
CA ARG A 605 7.19 25.41 -13.64
C ARG A 605 7.65 24.64 -14.89
N LYS A 606 8.95 24.62 -15.17
CA LYS A 606 9.54 23.85 -16.28
C LYS A 606 9.80 22.39 -15.89
N TRP A 607 9.05 21.85 -14.92
CA TRP A 607 9.17 20.48 -14.46
C TRP A 607 7.98 19.67 -14.96
N PRO A 608 8.22 18.50 -15.59
CA PRO A 608 9.54 17.97 -15.98
C PRO A 608 10.22 18.81 -17.08
N PRO A 609 11.58 18.86 -17.16
CA PRO A 609 12.29 19.69 -18.13
C PRO A 609 11.82 19.39 -19.55
N PRO A 610 11.56 20.41 -20.39
CA PRO A 610 11.29 20.16 -21.78
C PRO A 610 12.60 19.64 -22.40
N ASN A 611 12.61 18.41 -22.91
CA ASN A 611 13.15 18.23 -24.25
C ASN A 611 12.79 16.92 -24.95
N ASN A 612 12.59 17.12 -26.25
CA ASN A 612 12.50 16.16 -27.34
C ASN A 612 13.27 14.87 -27.08
N GLY A 613 12.54 13.74 -27.09
CA GLY A 613 13.11 12.54 -27.69
C GLY A 613 14.01 11.65 -26.81
N SER A 614 13.63 11.29 -25.57
CA SER A 614 13.73 9.92 -24.98
C SER A 614 13.79 9.99 -23.45
N PRO A 615 13.32 8.97 -22.71
CA PRO A 615 13.53 8.88 -21.26
C PRO A 615 14.96 8.44 -20.88
N SER A 616 15.94 8.56 -21.79
CA SER A 616 17.23 7.89 -21.71
C SER A 616 18.46 8.80 -21.71
N VAL A 617 18.33 10.10 -21.46
CA VAL A 617 19.48 11.00 -21.33
C VAL A 617 19.37 11.79 -20.03
N PHE A 618 19.76 11.17 -18.92
CA PHE A 618 19.95 11.84 -17.62
C PHE A 618 21.36 11.59 -17.04
N PHE A 619 22.28 11.06 -17.85
CA PHE A 619 23.68 10.88 -17.48
C PHE A 619 24.55 11.49 -18.59
N ASP A 620 24.63 12.81 -18.65
CA ASP A 620 25.80 13.45 -19.23
C ASP A 620 26.38 14.43 -18.23
N ASN A 621 27.68 14.31 -18.02
CA ASN A 621 28.50 14.92 -16.99
C ASN A 621 28.80 16.39 -17.32
N ASP A 622 27.83 17.29 -17.21
CA ASP A 622 28.13 18.72 -17.19
C ASP A 622 28.15 19.21 -15.73
N GLU A 623 29.38 19.39 -15.21
CA GLU A 623 29.71 19.65 -13.80
C GLU A 623 29.40 21.08 -13.29
N ASP A 624 28.69 21.94 -14.04
CA ASP A 624 28.65 23.38 -13.73
C ASP A 624 27.26 24.02 -13.53
N GLU A 625 26.17 23.26 -13.43
CA GLU A 625 24.89 23.78 -12.90
C GLU A 625 24.39 22.91 -11.75
N GLU A 626 24.05 23.56 -10.62
CA GLU A 626 23.42 22.96 -9.44
C GLU A 626 22.01 22.46 -9.83
N HIS A 627 21.95 21.33 -10.52
CA HIS A 627 20.69 20.71 -10.92
C HIS A 627 19.97 20.21 -9.65
N PRO A 628 18.65 20.47 -9.51
CA PRO A 628 17.89 19.93 -8.40
C PRO A 628 18.01 18.41 -8.44
N ASP A 629 18.28 17.79 -7.28
CA ASP A 629 18.45 16.35 -7.15
C ASP A 629 17.17 15.62 -7.60
N PHE A 630 17.15 15.22 -8.87
CA PHE A 630 16.00 14.58 -9.51
C PHE A 630 15.71 13.20 -8.91
N SER A 631 16.66 12.61 -8.18
CA SER A 631 16.52 11.28 -7.58
C SER A 631 15.49 11.28 -6.44
N GLU A 632 15.36 12.37 -5.68
CA GLU A 632 14.40 12.48 -4.58
C GLU A 632 12.94 12.44 -5.07
N TRP A 633 12.68 12.90 -6.30
CA TRP A 633 11.33 12.91 -6.86
C TRP A 633 10.92 11.56 -7.45
N GLU A 634 11.88 10.85 -8.05
CA GLU A 634 11.68 9.50 -8.59
C GLU A 634 11.58 8.46 -7.46
N TYR A 635 12.36 8.64 -6.39
CA TYR A 635 12.41 7.75 -5.23
C TYR A 635 12.34 8.55 -3.92
N PRO A 636 11.13 9.03 -3.52
CA PRO A 636 11.02 9.86 -2.34
C PRO A 636 11.41 9.09 -1.08
N ALA A 637 12.36 9.66 -0.33
CA ALA A 637 12.81 9.16 0.96
C ALA A 637 12.12 9.93 2.10
N PRO A 638 11.79 9.27 3.22
CA PRO A 638 11.02 9.88 4.28
C PRO A 638 11.98 10.62 5.23
N ARG A 639 11.63 11.83 5.63
CA ARG A 639 12.42 12.66 6.57
C ARG A 639 11.53 13.38 7.56
N CYS A 640 12.12 13.77 8.68
CA CYS A 640 11.42 14.56 9.68
C CYS A 640 11.46 16.05 9.31
N ILE A 641 10.30 16.70 9.32
CA ILE A 641 10.15 18.15 9.13
C ILE A 641 9.49 18.79 10.35
N ARG A 642 9.81 20.06 10.65
CA ARG A 642 9.29 20.76 11.82
C ARG A 642 7.79 21.08 11.69
N ARG A 643 7.05 20.86 12.78
CA ARG A 643 5.62 21.21 12.95
C ARG A 643 5.40 22.54 13.66
N ILE A 644 6.47 23.11 14.21
CA ILE A 644 6.46 24.34 15.01
C ILE A 644 7.43 25.34 14.39
N LEU A 645 7.15 26.63 14.61
CA LEU A 645 8.00 27.70 14.14
C LEU A 645 9.45 27.57 14.67
N PRO A 646 10.47 27.94 13.86
CA PRO A 646 10.34 28.25 12.43
C PRO A 646 10.00 26.97 11.64
N PHE A 647 9.07 27.07 10.69
CA PHE A 647 8.81 25.96 9.76
C PHE A 647 10.02 25.85 8.83
N ASP A 648 10.52 24.62 8.71
CA ASP A 648 11.60 24.24 7.81
C ASP A 648 11.03 23.19 6.87
N LEU A 649 10.45 23.68 5.76
CA LEU A 649 10.00 22.84 4.66
C LEU A 649 11.20 22.70 3.71
N PRO A 650 11.55 21.47 3.32
CA PRO A 650 12.75 21.22 2.55
C PRO A 650 12.68 21.70 1.10
#